data_AF-A0A925Z166-F1
#
_entry.id   AF-A0A925Z166-F1
#
_cell.length_a   1.000
_cell.length_b   1.000
_cell.length_c   1.000
_cell.angle_alpha   90.00
_cell.angle_beta   90.00
_cell.angle_gamma   90.00
#
_symmetry.space_group_name_H-M   'P 1'
#
loop_
_entity.id
_entity.type
_entity.pdbx_description
1 polymer ?
#
loop_
_entity_poly.entity_id
_entity_poly.type
_entity_poly.pdbx_seq_one_letter_code
_entity_poly.pdbx_strand_id
1 'polypeptide(L)'
;MNVHDFAFTADPTYRIDEIPAFVDGRIVNCVALVQEQHAAGWLNAAEYTKKVIETNSKYFGNYIYPKIIVADARDGMEYPMLTLDGGFDPYYRDLFIHEISHQWFFAMVGNNETYRAALDEGFTQFLTAFTYRKIDGDIRIVYPDEKKYALKHRKPENIQYTEVYYGYLTDAMRNNDATLNTHSDYFNSALGHGGGYHHVYYKTAAMLYNLQYVLGEELFLAAMRHYFEQWKLCHPYFEDFRNSITEYTHADLNWFFDEWMETAKNIDYAIKKVKPTGTTNLDGQTLYKYEITFRRIGGMQMPIDFSVLTDGGDTIKYYIPNTWFNKYENDNSGISFGRLNGNMLSKTNVLSKWTGWDMLNEEYTGEIILPSKITDVIIDPSHQLADINKLNNSWKCPVDWKFDSHIMNYPDWNSYEIKWRPDVWYNAVDFVKVGVHFNGDYMNYKHLFEFTAWYNTGSLNKSELTIADIRDVDYFSFDLNYKTATDKFLPNSNFFFDTKYLDGVFGVKIGGEKFVGRSNRNKISVFFNSAYYLKNYYLNNYLLYGEHVLEQENNAVHIQYEHNYNYFGGNGKLKLGFRSDDLMSDYDYQYVNLEEINNTRFGKFDLKTRFFGQWGSGTNIPFESSLMIAGANQETLLENKYTRAVGFFPENWTTFSETT
;
A
#
# COMPACT_ATOMS: atom_id res chain seq x y z
N MET A 1 16.19 -10.38 -41.95
CA MET A 1 16.09 -9.59 -40.72
C MET A 1 16.88 -10.32 -39.66
N ASN A 2 17.79 -9.62 -38.99
CA ASN A 2 18.51 -10.15 -37.83
C ASN A 2 17.80 -9.61 -36.59
N VAL A 3 17.31 -10.50 -35.75
CA VAL A 3 16.84 -10.20 -34.39
C VAL A 3 17.94 -10.64 -33.41
N HIS A 4 18.00 -10.00 -32.25
CA HIS A 4 19.05 -10.30 -31.27
C HIS A 4 18.78 -11.60 -30.49
N ASP A 5 17.51 -11.99 -30.37
CA ASP A 5 17.09 -13.24 -29.71
C ASP A 5 16.32 -14.19 -30.61
N PHE A 6 16.48 -15.49 -30.32
CA PHE A 6 15.81 -16.59 -31.03
C PHE A 6 14.76 -17.25 -30.13
N ALA A 7 13.56 -17.44 -30.69
CA ALA A 7 12.51 -18.23 -30.06
C ALA A 7 11.73 -19.05 -31.09
N PHE A 8 11.13 -20.15 -30.61
CA PHE A 8 10.20 -20.95 -31.38
C PHE A 8 9.11 -21.52 -30.47
N THR A 9 7.90 -21.63 -31.01
CA THR A 9 6.80 -22.39 -30.40
C THR A 9 6.15 -23.27 -31.47
N ALA A 10 5.64 -24.43 -31.06
CA ALA A 10 4.92 -25.36 -31.94
C ALA A 10 3.95 -26.22 -31.12
N ASP A 11 2.68 -26.23 -31.55
CA ASP A 11 1.64 -27.08 -31.00
C ASP A 11 0.69 -27.49 -32.15
N PRO A 12 0.40 -28.80 -32.32
CA PRO A 12 -0.47 -29.26 -33.40
C PRO A 12 -1.94 -28.81 -33.23
N THR A 13 -2.31 -28.32 -32.05
CA THR A 13 -3.66 -27.83 -31.72
C THR A 13 -3.81 -26.33 -31.90
N TYR A 14 -2.76 -25.61 -32.33
CA TYR A 14 -2.84 -24.17 -32.49
C TYR A 14 -3.93 -23.77 -33.50
N ARG A 15 -4.76 -22.83 -33.08
CA ARG A 15 -5.69 -22.06 -33.90
C ARG A 15 -5.06 -20.69 -34.16
N ILE A 16 -5.28 -20.17 -35.36
CA ILE A 16 -4.61 -18.96 -35.86
C ILE A 16 -5.67 -17.93 -36.21
N ASP A 17 -5.48 -16.71 -35.73
CA ASP A 17 -6.16 -15.52 -36.23
C ASP A 17 -5.12 -14.48 -36.68
N GLU A 18 -5.42 -13.71 -37.71
CA GLU A 18 -4.49 -12.75 -38.32
C GLU A 18 -5.23 -11.49 -38.79
N ILE A 19 -4.68 -10.33 -38.42
CA ILE A 19 -5.21 -9.04 -38.85
C ILE A 19 -4.08 -8.06 -39.20
N PRO A 20 -4.21 -7.25 -40.28
CA PRO A 20 -3.23 -6.22 -40.59
C PRO A 20 -3.43 -4.98 -39.71
N ALA A 21 -2.33 -4.53 -39.08
CA ALA A 21 -2.16 -3.19 -38.53
C ALA A 21 -1.52 -2.26 -39.56
N PHE A 22 -1.88 -0.98 -39.55
CA PHE A 22 -1.34 0.02 -40.47
C PHE A 22 -0.44 1.01 -39.73
N VAL A 23 0.86 0.96 -40.03
CA VAL A 23 1.89 1.80 -39.39
C VAL A 23 2.62 2.58 -40.47
N ASP A 24 2.40 3.89 -40.53
CA ASP A 24 3.07 4.81 -41.47
C ASP A 24 3.08 4.32 -42.94
N GLY A 25 1.91 3.93 -43.44
CA GLY A 25 1.74 3.41 -44.80
C GLY A 25 2.27 1.99 -45.04
N ARG A 26 2.79 1.33 -44.00
CA ARG A 26 3.22 -0.09 -44.02
C ARG A 26 2.19 -0.99 -43.35
N ILE A 27 2.18 -2.24 -43.76
CA ILE A 27 1.37 -3.30 -43.14
C ILE A 27 2.25 -4.06 -42.16
N VAL A 28 1.72 -4.28 -40.95
CA VAL A 28 2.27 -5.18 -39.93
C VAL A 28 1.24 -6.28 -39.67
N ASN A 29 1.60 -7.54 -39.91
CA ASN A 29 0.69 -8.65 -39.66
C ASN A 29 0.67 -8.99 -38.16
N CYS A 30 -0.46 -8.81 -37.51
CA CYS A 30 -0.67 -9.17 -36.11
C CYS A 30 -1.33 -10.56 -36.07
N VAL A 31 -0.62 -11.54 -35.53
CA VAL A 31 -1.03 -12.95 -35.54
C VAL A 31 -1.24 -13.43 -34.11
N ALA A 32 -2.36 -14.09 -33.84
CA ALA A 32 -2.58 -14.80 -32.59
C ALA A 32 -2.50 -16.31 -32.83
N LEU A 33 -1.70 -17.01 -32.00
CA LEU A 33 -1.59 -18.46 -31.97
C LEU A 33 -2.08 -18.97 -30.62
N VAL A 34 -3.18 -19.74 -30.59
CA VAL A 34 -3.81 -20.17 -29.33
C VAL A 34 -4.07 -21.66 -29.32
N GLN A 35 -3.81 -22.35 -28.20
CA GLN A 35 -4.14 -23.77 -28.10
C GLN A 35 -5.65 -23.98 -28.22
N GLU A 36 -6.09 -25.06 -28.85
CA GLU A 36 -7.52 -25.29 -29.15
C GLU A 36 -8.41 -25.17 -27.91
N GLN A 37 -7.96 -25.68 -26.75
CA GLN A 37 -8.70 -25.58 -25.49
C GLN A 37 -8.89 -24.14 -24.96
N HIS A 38 -8.05 -23.19 -25.37
CA HIS A 38 -8.08 -21.81 -24.89
C HIS A 38 -8.65 -20.82 -25.91
N ALA A 39 -8.90 -21.27 -27.15
CA ALA A 39 -9.30 -20.41 -28.27
C ALA A 39 -10.54 -19.53 -27.98
N ALA A 40 -11.50 -20.02 -27.17
CA ALA A 40 -12.69 -19.25 -26.80
C ALA A 40 -12.37 -17.97 -26.00
N GLY A 41 -11.27 -17.96 -25.24
CA GLY A 41 -10.81 -16.81 -24.47
C GLY A 41 -9.95 -15.82 -25.25
N TRP A 42 -9.60 -16.12 -26.50
CA TRP A 42 -8.64 -15.38 -27.32
C TRP A 42 -9.25 -14.85 -28.63
N LEU A 43 -10.58 -14.82 -28.73
CA LEU A 43 -11.29 -14.46 -29.96
C LEU A 43 -10.95 -13.06 -30.47
N ASN A 44 -10.55 -12.13 -29.60
CA ASN A 44 -10.13 -10.77 -29.96
C ASN A 44 -8.61 -10.56 -29.88
N ALA A 45 -7.80 -11.61 -29.71
CA ALA A 45 -6.36 -11.49 -29.45
C ALA A 45 -5.60 -10.79 -30.59
N ALA A 46 -5.86 -11.16 -31.85
CA ALA A 46 -5.21 -10.52 -33.00
C ALA A 46 -5.65 -9.05 -33.15
N GLU A 47 -6.94 -8.75 -32.95
CA GLU A 47 -7.46 -7.39 -32.96
C GLU A 47 -6.85 -6.53 -31.84
N TYR A 48 -6.72 -7.08 -30.63
CA TYR A 48 -6.11 -6.38 -29.50
C TYR A 48 -4.61 -6.12 -29.75
N THR A 49 -3.89 -7.12 -30.28
CA THR A 49 -2.49 -6.96 -30.71
C THR A 49 -2.33 -5.81 -31.70
N LYS A 50 -3.21 -5.72 -32.70
CA LYS A 50 -3.24 -4.59 -33.63
C LYS A 50 -3.41 -3.25 -32.92
N LYS A 51 -4.33 -3.14 -31.96
CA LYS A 51 -4.56 -1.91 -31.20
C LYS A 51 -3.29 -1.48 -30.44
N VAL A 52 -2.57 -2.42 -29.84
CA VAL A 52 -1.29 -2.14 -29.16
C VAL A 52 -0.24 -1.65 -30.16
N ILE A 53 -0.07 -2.36 -31.29
CA ILE A 53 0.90 -1.99 -32.33
C ILE A 53 0.64 -0.58 -32.88
N GLU A 54 -0.60 -0.27 -33.23
CA GLU A 54 -0.97 1.05 -33.78
C GLU A 54 -0.82 2.16 -32.71
N THR A 55 -1.19 1.88 -31.46
CA THR A 55 -1.10 2.84 -30.36
C THR A 55 0.35 3.16 -30.02
N ASN A 56 1.18 2.16 -29.77
CA ASN A 56 2.59 2.36 -29.45
C ASN A 56 3.32 3.03 -30.63
N SER A 57 3.01 2.63 -31.87
CA SER A 57 3.57 3.27 -33.06
C SER A 57 3.24 4.76 -33.15
N LYS A 58 2.00 5.11 -32.82
CA LYS A 58 1.53 6.50 -32.83
C LYS A 58 2.25 7.36 -31.80
N TYR A 59 2.56 6.84 -30.61
CA TYR A 59 3.07 7.64 -29.49
C TYR A 59 4.60 7.62 -29.39
N PHE A 60 5.24 6.45 -29.53
CA PHE A 60 6.67 6.25 -29.22
C PHE A 60 7.56 6.06 -30.44
N GLY A 61 7.01 5.72 -31.60
CA GLY A 61 7.76 5.57 -32.86
C GLY A 61 7.38 4.29 -33.60
N ASN A 62 7.60 4.25 -34.92
CA ASN A 62 7.00 3.21 -35.76
C ASN A 62 7.55 1.81 -35.49
N TYR A 63 6.65 0.82 -35.38
CA TYR A 63 7.02 -0.60 -35.38
C TYR A 63 7.70 -0.98 -36.71
N ILE A 64 8.93 -1.51 -36.65
CA ILE A 64 9.77 -1.71 -37.85
C ILE A 64 9.68 -3.12 -38.45
N TYR A 65 9.21 -4.10 -37.69
CA TYR A 65 9.12 -5.49 -38.15
C TYR A 65 7.83 -5.71 -38.96
N PRO A 66 7.79 -6.67 -39.90
CA PRO A 66 6.63 -6.88 -40.77
C PRO A 66 5.49 -7.64 -40.11
N LYS A 67 5.73 -8.24 -38.95
CA LYS A 67 4.73 -9.01 -38.20
C LYS A 67 5.06 -9.05 -36.72
N ILE A 68 4.04 -9.35 -35.93
CA ILE A 68 4.15 -9.77 -34.53
C ILE A 68 3.23 -10.98 -34.33
N ILE A 69 3.69 -11.94 -33.54
CA ILE A 69 2.94 -13.12 -33.15
C ILE A 69 2.75 -13.08 -31.64
N VAL A 70 1.52 -13.17 -31.16
CA VAL A 70 1.21 -13.42 -29.74
C VAL A 70 0.79 -14.89 -29.62
N ALA A 71 1.46 -15.65 -28.75
CA ALA A 71 1.28 -17.10 -28.68
C ALA A 71 0.95 -17.58 -27.27
N ASP A 72 -0.09 -18.40 -27.14
CA ASP A 72 -0.51 -19.01 -25.88
C ASP A 72 0.54 -19.99 -25.34
N ALA A 73 1.10 -19.65 -24.18
CA ALA A 73 2.26 -20.31 -23.55
C ALA A 73 2.30 -20.21 -22.01
N ARG A 74 1.14 -20.01 -21.36
CA ARG A 74 0.91 -19.94 -19.89
C ARG A 74 1.48 -18.76 -19.11
N ASP A 75 2.57 -18.13 -19.56
CA ASP A 75 3.23 -17.00 -18.89
C ASP A 75 3.67 -15.94 -19.93
N GLY A 76 4.26 -14.83 -19.49
CA GLY A 76 4.82 -13.75 -20.32
C GLY A 76 6.27 -14.00 -20.78
N MET A 77 6.58 -13.73 -22.04
CA MET A 77 7.95 -13.62 -22.59
C MET A 77 7.93 -12.90 -23.95
N GLU A 78 8.94 -12.10 -24.23
CA GLU A 78 8.82 -10.89 -25.07
C GLU A 78 9.65 -10.92 -26.37
N TYR A 79 10.06 -12.10 -26.84
CA TYR A 79 11.01 -12.22 -27.95
C TYR A 79 10.66 -11.35 -29.18
N PRO A 80 11.67 -10.87 -29.93
CA PRO A 80 11.41 -10.05 -31.12
C PRO A 80 10.45 -10.72 -32.12
N MET A 81 9.32 -10.06 -32.41
CA MET A 81 8.20 -10.54 -33.24
C MET A 81 7.42 -11.76 -32.72
N LEU A 82 7.71 -12.29 -31.53
CA LEU A 82 7.01 -13.42 -30.92
C LEU A 82 6.90 -13.23 -29.41
N THR A 83 5.71 -12.89 -28.93
CA THR A 83 5.41 -12.93 -27.51
C THR A 83 4.78 -14.26 -27.13
N LEU A 84 5.10 -14.74 -25.95
CA LEU A 84 4.48 -15.87 -25.28
C LEU A 84 3.61 -15.28 -24.17
N ASP A 85 2.32 -15.62 -24.15
CA ASP A 85 1.36 -15.01 -23.27
C ASP A 85 0.43 -16.07 -22.63
N GLY A 86 -0.26 -15.68 -21.56
CA GLY A 86 -1.27 -16.50 -20.88
C GLY A 86 -2.59 -15.78 -20.65
N GLY A 87 -3.59 -16.51 -20.17
CA GLY A 87 -4.87 -15.95 -19.73
C GLY A 87 -5.98 -15.97 -20.78
N PHE A 88 -6.97 -15.11 -20.61
CA PHE A 88 -8.14 -14.95 -21.48
C PHE A 88 -8.70 -13.53 -21.37
N ASP A 89 -9.40 -13.03 -22.39
CA ASP A 89 -9.99 -11.69 -22.38
C ASP A 89 -11.04 -11.55 -21.25
N PRO A 90 -11.10 -10.42 -20.52
CA PRO A 90 -10.25 -9.24 -20.62
C PRO A 90 -8.98 -9.31 -19.75
N TYR A 91 -8.73 -10.40 -19.03
CA TYR A 91 -7.67 -10.50 -18.02
C TYR A 91 -6.26 -10.66 -18.58
N TYR A 92 -6.07 -11.02 -19.86
CA TYR A 92 -4.74 -11.02 -20.46
C TYR A 92 -4.27 -9.63 -20.89
N ARG A 93 -5.14 -8.60 -20.85
CA ARG A 93 -4.92 -7.37 -21.64
C ARG A 93 -3.68 -6.59 -21.21
N ASP A 94 -3.46 -6.49 -19.91
CA ASP A 94 -2.25 -5.94 -19.31
C ASP A 94 -1.01 -6.74 -19.69
N LEU A 95 -1.06 -8.07 -19.58
CA LEU A 95 0.05 -8.94 -20.00
C LEU A 95 0.37 -8.74 -21.49
N PHE A 96 -0.62 -8.82 -22.36
CA PHE A 96 -0.45 -8.58 -23.80
C PHE A 96 0.19 -7.23 -24.09
N ILE A 97 -0.29 -6.17 -23.43
CA ILE A 97 0.30 -4.85 -23.64
C ILE A 97 1.75 -4.84 -23.17
N HIS A 98 2.06 -5.46 -22.03
CA HIS A 98 3.42 -5.59 -21.51
C HIS A 98 4.33 -6.30 -22.53
N GLU A 99 4.00 -7.54 -22.88
CA GLU A 99 4.80 -8.36 -23.79
C GLU A 99 4.99 -7.73 -25.18
N ILE A 100 3.93 -7.12 -25.73
CA ILE A 100 4.01 -6.42 -27.02
C ILE A 100 4.79 -5.10 -26.89
N SER A 101 4.79 -4.45 -25.73
CA SER A 101 5.48 -3.16 -25.53
C SER A 101 6.98 -3.30 -25.40
N HIS A 102 7.49 -4.45 -24.93
CA HIS A 102 8.90 -4.82 -25.04
C HIS A 102 9.42 -4.73 -26.48
N GLN A 103 8.55 -4.79 -27.49
CA GLN A 103 9.00 -4.62 -28.85
C GLN A 103 9.62 -3.22 -29.11
N TRP A 104 9.24 -2.19 -28.34
CA TRP A 104 9.85 -0.86 -28.41
C TRP A 104 11.14 -0.77 -27.60
N PHE A 105 11.11 -1.21 -26.34
CA PHE A 105 12.20 -1.03 -25.38
C PHE A 105 12.95 -2.32 -25.01
N PHE A 106 12.96 -3.28 -25.92
CA PHE A 106 13.89 -4.42 -25.93
C PHE A 106 14.13 -4.91 -27.37
N ALA A 107 13.07 -5.22 -28.12
CA ALA A 107 13.25 -5.80 -29.46
C ALA A 107 13.81 -4.80 -30.50
N MET A 108 13.33 -3.54 -30.47
CA MET A 108 13.80 -2.49 -31.37
C MET A 108 14.89 -1.64 -30.74
N VAL A 109 14.73 -1.18 -29.50
CA VAL A 109 15.84 -0.61 -28.71
C VAL A 109 16.44 -1.75 -27.90
N GLY A 110 17.56 -2.30 -28.37
CA GLY A 110 18.23 -3.50 -27.85
C GLY A 110 18.82 -3.33 -26.46
N ASN A 111 17.99 -3.07 -25.46
CA ASN A 111 18.42 -2.92 -24.08
C ASN A 111 19.08 -4.21 -23.57
N ASN A 112 20.16 -4.06 -22.80
CA ASN A 112 20.84 -5.21 -22.19
C ASN A 112 20.20 -5.53 -20.84
N GLU A 113 19.20 -6.39 -20.82
CA GLU A 113 18.44 -6.77 -19.61
C GLU A 113 19.32 -7.36 -18.52
N THR A 114 20.29 -8.20 -18.89
CA THR A 114 21.23 -8.79 -17.93
C THR A 114 22.01 -7.69 -17.20
N TYR A 115 22.45 -6.66 -17.91
CA TYR A 115 23.22 -5.59 -17.29
C TYR A 115 22.34 -4.48 -16.68
N ARG A 116 21.21 -4.13 -17.32
CA ARG A 116 20.31 -3.01 -16.96
C ARG A 116 18.84 -3.33 -17.28
N ALA A 117 18.27 -4.30 -16.57
CA ALA A 117 16.88 -4.70 -16.67
C ALA A 117 15.87 -3.54 -16.62
N ALA A 118 16.16 -2.47 -15.89
CA ALA A 118 15.23 -1.35 -15.71
C ALA A 118 14.92 -0.60 -17.02
N LEU A 119 15.84 -0.55 -17.98
CA LEU A 119 15.58 0.10 -19.28
C LEU A 119 14.61 -0.68 -20.15
N ASP A 120 14.48 -1.97 -19.88
CA ASP A 120 13.53 -2.85 -20.56
C ASP A 120 12.23 -2.94 -19.74
N GLU A 121 12.16 -3.82 -18.74
CA GLU A 121 10.99 -4.07 -17.89
C GLU A 121 10.33 -2.81 -17.31
N GLY A 122 11.14 -1.83 -16.91
CA GLY A 122 10.65 -0.57 -16.36
C GLY A 122 9.99 0.35 -17.38
N PHE A 123 10.55 0.41 -18.60
CA PHE A 123 9.96 1.16 -19.71
C PHE A 123 8.71 0.44 -20.22
N THR A 124 8.77 -0.88 -20.31
CA THR A 124 7.63 -1.70 -20.67
C THR A 124 6.49 -1.52 -19.67
N GLN A 125 6.74 -1.56 -18.37
CA GLN A 125 5.71 -1.33 -17.34
C GLN A 125 5.06 0.07 -17.46
N PHE A 126 5.83 1.10 -17.83
CA PHE A 126 5.28 2.42 -18.15
C PHE A 126 4.36 2.36 -19.37
N LEU A 127 4.76 1.67 -20.44
CA LEU A 127 3.94 1.47 -21.64
C LEU A 127 2.69 0.65 -21.34
N THR A 128 2.77 -0.37 -20.47
CA THR A 128 1.62 -1.18 -20.03
C THR A 128 0.50 -0.30 -19.53
N ALA A 129 0.79 0.57 -18.55
CA ALA A 129 -0.19 1.49 -18.02
C ALA A 129 -0.60 2.57 -19.04
N PHE A 130 0.35 3.17 -19.78
CA PHE A 130 0.05 4.25 -20.73
C PHE A 130 -0.85 3.76 -21.87
N THR A 131 -0.50 2.64 -22.50
CA THR A 131 -1.16 2.10 -23.69
C THR A 131 -2.50 1.47 -23.34
N TYR A 132 -2.62 0.78 -22.21
CA TYR A 132 -3.92 0.33 -21.72
C TYR A 132 -4.88 1.52 -21.61
N ARG A 133 -4.44 2.63 -21.01
CA ARG A 133 -5.28 3.82 -20.86
C ARG A 133 -5.70 4.46 -22.18
N LYS A 134 -4.86 4.41 -23.22
CA LYS A 134 -5.21 4.92 -24.55
C LYS A 134 -6.18 4.00 -25.31
N ILE A 135 -6.17 2.70 -25.03
CA ILE A 135 -7.02 1.71 -25.72
C ILE A 135 -8.36 1.53 -24.99
N ASP A 136 -8.32 1.25 -23.69
CA ASP A 136 -9.47 0.80 -22.88
C ASP A 136 -9.88 1.82 -21.79
N GLY A 137 -9.08 2.86 -21.56
CA GLY A 137 -9.34 3.90 -20.57
C GLY A 137 -8.67 3.67 -19.21
N ASP A 138 -8.94 4.56 -18.26
CA ASP A 138 -8.23 4.61 -16.97
C ASP A 138 -8.57 3.48 -15.99
N ILE A 139 -9.67 2.76 -16.23
CA ILE A 139 -10.20 1.73 -15.33
C ILE A 139 -10.04 0.37 -15.98
N ARG A 140 -9.50 -0.59 -15.22
CA ARG A 140 -9.33 -1.98 -15.64
C ARG A 140 -10.67 -2.61 -15.99
N ILE A 141 -10.69 -3.30 -17.13
CA ILE A 141 -11.86 -4.04 -17.60
C ILE A 141 -11.78 -5.43 -16.99
N VAL A 142 -12.81 -5.79 -16.24
CA VAL A 142 -12.96 -7.10 -15.61
C VAL A 142 -14.36 -7.63 -15.86
N TYR A 143 -14.56 -8.95 -15.82
CA TYR A 143 -15.91 -9.47 -15.76
C TYR A 143 -16.58 -9.01 -14.45
N PRO A 144 -17.88 -8.64 -14.51
CA PRO A 144 -18.60 -8.21 -13.33
C PRO A 144 -18.71 -9.35 -12.31
N ASP A 145 -18.63 -9.02 -11.03
CA ASP A 145 -18.88 -10.00 -9.97
C ASP A 145 -20.29 -10.60 -10.09
N GLU A 146 -20.40 -11.93 -10.03
CA GLU A 146 -21.69 -12.63 -10.08
C GLU A 146 -22.60 -12.25 -8.90
N LYS A 147 -22.00 -11.96 -7.74
CA LYS A 147 -22.71 -11.61 -6.51
C LYS A 147 -22.94 -10.11 -6.44
N LYS A 148 -24.22 -9.70 -6.43
CA LYS A 148 -24.64 -8.29 -6.28
C LYS A 148 -23.97 -7.55 -5.10
N TYR A 149 -23.70 -8.26 -4.00
CA TYR A 149 -23.01 -7.69 -2.84
C TYR A 149 -21.56 -7.31 -3.17
N ALA A 150 -20.80 -8.20 -3.82
CA ALA A 150 -19.43 -7.92 -4.25
C ALA A 150 -19.40 -6.78 -5.28
N LEU A 151 -20.28 -6.82 -6.27
CA LEU A 151 -20.41 -5.77 -7.30
C LEU A 151 -20.67 -4.38 -6.69
N LYS A 152 -21.46 -4.29 -5.61
CA LYS A 152 -21.75 -3.03 -4.92
C LYS A 152 -20.54 -2.46 -4.18
N HIS A 153 -19.66 -3.32 -3.68
CA HIS A 153 -18.61 -2.96 -2.73
C HIS A 153 -17.18 -3.04 -3.29
N ARG A 154 -17.00 -3.56 -4.51
CA ARG A 154 -15.72 -3.51 -5.23
C ARG A 154 -15.49 -2.11 -5.82
N LYS A 155 -14.32 -1.55 -5.57
CA LYS A 155 -13.86 -0.26 -6.13
C LYS A 155 -13.32 -0.51 -7.55
N PRO A 156 -13.55 0.41 -8.50
CA PRO A 156 -12.89 0.37 -9.81
C PRO A 156 -11.37 0.42 -9.65
N GLU A 157 -10.66 -0.39 -10.44
CA GLU A 157 -9.20 -0.46 -10.40
C GLU A 157 -8.61 0.52 -11.41
N ASN A 158 -7.98 1.59 -10.91
CA ASN A 158 -7.27 2.53 -11.78
C ASN A 158 -5.96 1.90 -12.28
N ILE A 159 -5.78 1.87 -13.59
CA ILE A 159 -4.64 1.19 -14.23
C ILE A 159 -3.31 1.81 -13.83
N GLN A 160 -3.18 3.14 -13.88
CA GLN A 160 -1.92 3.79 -13.52
C GLN A 160 -1.55 3.53 -12.06
N TYR A 161 -2.54 3.54 -11.16
CA TYR A 161 -2.30 3.23 -9.76
C TYR A 161 -1.89 1.76 -9.56
N THR A 162 -2.66 0.82 -10.10
CA THR A 162 -2.45 -0.62 -9.88
C THR A 162 -1.20 -1.17 -10.59
N GLU A 163 -0.94 -0.72 -11.82
CA GLU A 163 0.19 -1.18 -12.64
C GLU A 163 1.51 -0.46 -12.35
N VAL A 164 1.49 0.71 -11.70
CA VAL A 164 2.72 1.48 -11.49
C VAL A 164 2.89 1.86 -10.03
N TYR A 165 2.02 2.72 -9.52
CA TYR A 165 2.28 3.35 -8.24
C TYR A 165 2.15 2.40 -7.05
N TYR A 166 1.19 1.46 -7.06
CA TYR A 166 0.96 0.57 -5.94
C TYR A 166 2.22 -0.24 -5.60
N GLY A 167 2.84 -0.89 -6.60
CA GLY A 167 4.10 -1.62 -6.41
C GLY A 167 5.19 -0.73 -5.82
N TYR A 168 5.50 0.40 -6.49
CA TYR A 168 6.53 1.33 -6.05
C TYR A 168 6.31 1.83 -4.62
N LEU A 169 5.09 2.27 -4.30
CA LEU A 169 4.79 2.91 -3.01
C LEU A 169 4.80 1.93 -1.86
N THR A 170 4.39 0.69 -2.09
CA THR A 170 4.46 -0.33 -1.05
C THR A 170 5.90 -0.57 -0.60
N ASP A 171 6.88 -0.45 -1.49
CA ASP A 171 8.30 -0.53 -1.12
C ASP A 171 8.85 0.79 -0.58
N ALA A 172 8.53 1.91 -1.22
CA ALA A 172 9.03 3.23 -0.83
C ALA A 172 8.57 3.62 0.58
N MET A 173 7.31 3.31 0.94
CA MET A 173 6.78 3.54 2.29
C MET A 173 7.49 2.73 3.38
N ARG A 174 8.15 1.63 3.01
CA ARG A 174 8.95 0.76 3.90
C ARG A 174 10.43 1.17 3.96
N ASN A 175 10.81 2.25 3.28
CA ASN A 175 12.20 2.64 3.02
C ASN A 175 13.01 1.48 2.40
N ASN A 176 12.39 0.73 1.49
CA ASN A 176 13.00 -0.36 0.75
C ASN A 176 13.30 0.03 -0.71
N ASP A 177 13.52 1.32 -0.97
CA ASP A 177 13.87 1.86 -2.29
C ASP A 177 15.23 1.31 -2.76
N ALA A 178 15.28 0.71 -3.94
CA ALA A 178 16.54 0.29 -4.57
C ALA A 178 17.05 1.35 -5.57
N THR A 179 18.35 1.38 -5.80
CA THR A 179 18.97 2.19 -6.88
C THR A 179 18.70 1.50 -8.23
N LEU A 180 18.19 2.23 -9.22
CA LEU A 180 17.81 1.64 -10.52
C LEU A 180 19.02 1.32 -11.39
N ASN A 181 20.10 2.12 -11.32
CA ASN A 181 21.35 1.88 -12.05
C ASN A 181 22.19 0.76 -11.41
N THR A 182 21.56 -0.41 -11.24
CA THR A 182 22.09 -1.60 -10.59
C THR A 182 22.06 -2.76 -11.57
N HIS A 183 23.08 -3.62 -11.51
CA HIS A 183 23.11 -4.86 -12.29
C HIS A 183 21.97 -5.79 -11.87
N SER A 184 21.34 -6.54 -12.79
CA SER A 184 20.18 -7.42 -12.49
C SER A 184 20.42 -8.37 -11.31
N ASP A 185 21.60 -9.00 -11.24
CA ASP A 185 22.02 -9.90 -10.16
C ASP A 185 22.24 -9.21 -8.78
N TYR A 186 22.33 -7.87 -8.74
CA TYR A 186 22.73 -7.14 -7.52
C TYR A 186 21.55 -6.62 -6.69
N PHE A 187 20.31 -6.95 -7.07
CA PHE A 187 19.10 -6.62 -6.30
C PHE A 187 18.87 -7.53 -5.08
N ASN A 188 19.84 -8.37 -4.71
CA ASN A 188 19.80 -9.29 -3.56
C ASN A 188 18.62 -10.28 -3.59
N SER A 189 18.26 -10.73 -4.79
CA SER A 189 17.21 -11.71 -5.04
C SER A 189 17.79 -13.03 -5.54
N ALA A 190 17.16 -14.16 -5.22
CA ALA A 190 17.56 -15.47 -5.72
C ALA A 190 16.49 -16.14 -6.59
N LEU A 191 15.20 -15.82 -6.38
CA LEU A 191 14.05 -16.40 -7.08
C LEU A 191 12.84 -15.43 -7.03
N GLY A 192 12.16 -15.22 -8.17
CA GLY A 192 10.80 -14.65 -8.26
C GLY A 192 10.64 -13.14 -7.99
N HIS A 193 11.39 -12.28 -8.70
CA HIS A 193 11.30 -10.81 -8.62
C HIS A 193 11.38 -10.20 -7.20
N GLY A 194 11.87 -10.96 -6.21
CA GLY A 194 12.03 -10.49 -4.82
C GLY A 194 13.20 -9.53 -4.62
N GLY A 195 13.45 -9.15 -3.37
CA GLY A 195 14.53 -8.20 -3.05
C GLY A 195 14.22 -6.79 -3.58
N GLY A 196 15.22 -6.11 -4.12
CA GLY A 196 15.04 -4.82 -4.77
C GLY A 196 14.60 -4.90 -6.23
N TYR A 197 14.47 -6.10 -6.81
CA TYR A 197 14.21 -6.28 -8.25
C TYR A 197 12.82 -5.76 -8.64
N HIS A 198 11.87 -5.71 -7.71
CA HIS A 198 10.55 -5.11 -7.92
C HIS A 198 10.65 -3.66 -8.43
N HIS A 199 11.66 -2.89 -7.98
CA HIS A 199 11.89 -1.51 -8.43
C HIS A 199 12.28 -1.40 -9.91
N VAL A 200 12.82 -2.46 -10.52
CA VAL A 200 13.13 -2.50 -11.97
C VAL A 200 11.89 -2.11 -12.77
N TYR A 201 10.73 -2.66 -12.40
CA TYR A 201 9.43 -2.35 -13.00
C TYR A 201 8.87 -1.03 -12.46
N TYR A 202 8.53 -1.02 -11.16
CA TYR A 202 7.60 -0.02 -10.64
C TYR A 202 8.25 1.32 -10.36
N LYS A 203 9.50 1.36 -9.87
CA LYS A 203 10.21 2.62 -9.65
C LYS A 203 10.63 3.26 -10.97
N THR A 204 11.02 2.46 -11.96
CA THR A 204 11.29 2.99 -13.31
C THR A 204 10.03 3.54 -13.96
N ALA A 205 8.90 2.81 -13.90
CA ALA A 205 7.64 3.31 -14.46
C ALA A 205 7.13 4.56 -13.71
N ALA A 206 7.27 4.59 -12.38
CA ALA A 206 6.96 5.78 -11.58
C ALA A 206 7.88 6.96 -11.95
N MET A 207 9.18 6.72 -12.17
CA MET A 207 10.12 7.72 -12.67
C MET A 207 9.66 8.28 -14.01
N LEU A 208 9.27 7.44 -14.99
CA LEU A 208 8.83 7.92 -16.30
C LEU A 208 7.54 8.77 -16.21
N TYR A 209 6.59 8.39 -15.37
CA TYR A 209 5.41 9.24 -15.11
C TYR A 209 5.77 10.53 -14.35
N ASN A 210 6.77 10.52 -13.48
CA ASN A 210 7.23 11.73 -12.79
C ASN A 210 8.09 12.62 -13.71
N LEU A 211 8.76 12.07 -14.71
CA LEU A 211 9.39 12.81 -15.78
C LEU A 211 8.33 13.48 -16.67
N GLN A 212 7.25 12.75 -16.99
CA GLN A 212 6.07 13.31 -17.65
C GLN A 212 5.43 14.42 -16.81
N TYR A 213 5.34 14.25 -15.49
CA TYR A 213 4.86 15.28 -14.58
C TYR A 213 5.73 16.54 -14.62
N VAL A 214 7.06 16.40 -14.68
CA VAL A 214 8.01 17.53 -14.77
C VAL A 214 7.91 18.25 -16.11
N LEU A 215 7.91 17.51 -17.22
CA LEU A 215 7.99 18.07 -18.58
C LEU A 215 6.63 18.48 -19.17
N GLY A 216 5.54 17.88 -18.70
CA GLY A 216 4.24 17.86 -19.39
C GLY A 216 4.16 16.76 -20.46
N GLU A 217 2.95 16.26 -20.73
CA GLU A 217 2.73 15.09 -21.61
C GLU A 217 3.26 15.31 -23.04
N GLU A 218 3.02 16.47 -23.65
CA GLU A 218 3.41 16.74 -25.03
C GLU A 218 4.94 16.69 -25.21
N LEU A 219 5.67 17.45 -24.39
CA LEU A 219 7.14 17.50 -24.46
C LEU A 219 7.75 16.14 -24.10
N PHE A 220 7.21 15.46 -23.09
CA PHE A 220 7.64 14.11 -22.70
C PHE A 220 7.49 13.11 -23.84
N LEU A 221 6.31 13.03 -24.48
CA LEU A 221 6.07 12.07 -25.57
C LEU A 221 6.96 12.37 -26.78
N ALA A 222 7.19 13.65 -27.07
CA ALA A 222 8.07 14.05 -28.15
C ALA A 222 9.55 13.66 -27.86
N ALA A 223 10.01 13.83 -26.62
CA ALA A 223 11.34 13.41 -26.19
C ALA A 223 11.50 11.88 -26.20
N MET A 224 10.51 11.13 -25.72
CA MET A 224 10.51 9.65 -25.76
C MET A 224 10.58 9.13 -27.19
N ARG A 225 9.85 9.75 -28.12
CA ARG A 225 9.94 9.41 -29.55
C ARG A 225 11.31 9.71 -30.13
N HIS A 226 11.90 10.85 -29.77
CA HIS A 226 13.25 11.19 -30.19
C HIS A 226 14.26 10.14 -29.70
N TYR A 227 14.18 9.75 -28.43
CA TYR A 227 15.01 8.69 -27.85
C TYR A 227 14.86 7.37 -28.62
N PHE A 228 13.63 6.93 -28.86
CA PHE A 228 13.38 5.72 -29.66
C PHE A 228 13.99 5.81 -31.06
N GLU A 229 13.77 6.90 -31.78
CA GLU A 229 14.28 7.06 -33.15
C GLU A 229 15.82 7.13 -33.21
N GLN A 230 16.45 7.69 -32.18
CA GLN A 230 17.91 7.76 -32.04
C GLN A 230 18.53 6.40 -31.72
N TRP A 231 17.88 5.60 -30.87
CA TRP A 231 18.44 4.36 -30.32
C TRP A 231 17.84 3.07 -30.87
N LYS A 232 16.90 3.15 -31.81
CA LYS A 232 16.41 1.97 -32.53
C LYS A 232 17.57 1.23 -33.19
N LEU A 233 17.58 -0.09 -33.03
CA LEU A 233 18.60 -1.04 -33.46
C LEU A 233 19.99 -0.83 -32.82
N CYS A 234 20.04 -0.10 -31.70
CA CYS A 234 21.23 0.11 -30.88
C CYS A 234 21.03 -0.49 -29.47
N HIS A 235 22.07 -0.47 -28.63
CA HIS A 235 22.04 -0.97 -27.25
C HIS A 235 22.39 0.18 -26.27
N PRO A 236 21.42 1.01 -25.86
CA PRO A 236 21.67 2.13 -24.96
C PRO A 236 21.88 1.70 -23.50
N TYR A 237 22.44 2.61 -22.72
CA TYR A 237 22.49 2.58 -21.26
C TYR A 237 21.76 3.80 -20.67
N PHE A 238 21.68 3.88 -19.35
CA PHE A 238 20.98 4.98 -18.67
C PHE A 238 21.47 6.38 -19.06
N GLU A 239 22.77 6.52 -19.31
CA GLU A 239 23.38 7.78 -19.73
C GLU A 239 22.92 8.20 -21.13
N ASP A 240 22.69 7.23 -22.02
CA ASP A 240 22.20 7.47 -23.37
C ASP A 240 20.75 7.97 -23.36
N PHE A 241 19.90 7.37 -22.51
CA PHE A 241 18.54 7.85 -22.29
C PHE A 241 18.52 9.25 -21.69
N ARG A 242 19.27 9.47 -20.60
CA ARG A 242 19.44 10.79 -19.97
C ARG A 242 19.81 11.86 -21.00
N ASN A 243 20.88 11.61 -21.76
CA ASN A 243 21.40 12.58 -22.74
C ASN A 243 20.41 12.85 -23.86
N SER A 244 19.74 11.82 -24.38
CA SER A 244 18.74 12.00 -25.45
C SER A 244 17.54 12.85 -24.99
N ILE A 245 17.02 12.60 -23.79
CA ILE A 245 15.91 13.41 -23.25
C ILE A 245 16.36 14.85 -22.97
N THR A 246 17.52 15.05 -22.34
CA THR A 246 18.06 16.39 -22.06
C THR A 246 18.37 17.17 -23.33
N GLU A 247 18.95 16.52 -24.35
CA GLU A 247 19.23 17.14 -25.64
C GLU A 247 17.95 17.62 -26.32
N TYR A 248 16.92 16.77 -26.39
CA TYR A 248 15.66 17.10 -27.05
C TYR A 248 14.86 18.19 -26.32
N THR A 249 14.79 18.09 -24.99
CA THR A 249 13.98 19.00 -24.17
C THR A 249 14.65 20.34 -23.93
N HIS A 250 15.98 20.42 -24.11
CA HIS A 250 16.82 21.57 -23.73
C HIS A 250 16.68 21.94 -22.24
N ALA A 251 16.23 21.01 -21.40
CA ALA A 251 16.09 21.18 -19.96
C ALA A 251 17.22 20.46 -19.22
N ASP A 252 17.80 21.11 -18.21
CA ASP A 252 18.73 20.44 -17.29
C ASP A 252 17.95 19.49 -16.38
N LEU A 253 18.09 18.19 -16.66
CA LEU A 253 17.42 17.10 -15.96
C LEU A 253 18.39 16.24 -15.15
N ASN A 254 19.64 16.70 -14.96
CA ASN A 254 20.62 15.91 -14.21
C ASN A 254 20.14 15.63 -12.79
N TRP A 255 19.60 16.64 -12.11
CA TRP A 255 19.00 16.48 -10.78
C TRP A 255 17.93 15.38 -10.75
N PHE A 256 17.09 15.29 -11.79
CA PHE A 256 15.98 14.34 -11.85
C PHE A 256 16.51 12.92 -11.98
N PHE A 257 17.36 12.69 -12.96
CA PHE A 257 17.91 11.38 -13.23
C PHE A 257 18.87 10.92 -12.13
N ASP A 258 19.67 11.82 -11.54
CA ASP A 258 20.52 11.49 -10.40
C ASP A 258 19.69 11.00 -9.21
N GLU A 259 18.61 11.71 -8.87
CA GLU A 259 17.75 11.32 -7.76
C GLU A 259 17.04 9.98 -8.01
N TRP A 260 16.46 9.76 -9.19
CA TRP A 260 15.70 8.54 -9.49
C TRP A 260 16.58 7.32 -9.80
N MET A 261 17.65 7.49 -10.57
CA MET A 261 18.46 6.37 -11.07
C MET A 261 19.58 5.98 -10.12
N GLU A 262 20.19 6.96 -9.43
CA GLU A 262 21.44 6.76 -8.67
C GLU A 262 21.24 6.70 -7.16
N THR A 263 20.01 6.94 -6.66
CA THR A 263 19.75 6.96 -5.21
C THR A 263 18.53 6.13 -4.80
N ALA A 264 18.44 5.89 -3.48
CA ALA A 264 17.28 5.35 -2.79
C ALA A 264 16.38 6.46 -2.21
N LYS A 265 16.48 7.70 -2.72
CA LYS A 265 15.60 8.79 -2.28
C LYS A 265 14.15 8.53 -2.74
N ASN A 266 13.21 9.15 -2.06
CA ASN A 266 11.78 9.13 -2.38
C ASN A 266 11.18 10.54 -2.25
N ILE A 267 9.95 10.69 -2.74
CA ILE A 267 9.16 11.92 -2.72
C ILE A 267 8.22 11.89 -1.51
N ASP A 268 8.29 12.91 -0.65
CA ASP A 268 7.33 13.17 0.44
C ASP A 268 7.30 14.69 0.66
N TYR A 269 6.20 15.33 0.29
CA TYR A 269 5.95 16.75 0.48
C TYR A 269 4.77 16.94 1.43
N ALA A 270 4.71 18.07 2.10
CA ALA A 270 3.63 18.37 3.04
C ALA A 270 3.24 19.83 2.99
N ILE A 271 1.95 20.08 3.19
CA ILE A 271 1.47 21.42 3.50
C ILE A 271 1.67 21.66 5.00
N LYS A 272 2.72 22.39 5.35
CA LYS A 272 3.09 22.67 6.73
C LYS A 272 2.16 23.69 7.38
N LYS A 273 1.80 24.75 6.64
CA LYS A 273 1.00 25.86 7.20
C LYS A 273 0.29 26.67 6.13
N VAL A 274 -0.94 27.07 6.41
CA VAL A 274 -1.68 28.11 5.67
C VAL A 274 -2.02 29.23 6.65
N LYS A 275 -1.49 30.44 6.41
CA LYS A 275 -1.60 31.57 7.34
C LYS A 275 -2.20 32.80 6.65
N PRO A 276 -3.38 33.28 7.08
CA PRO A 276 -3.89 34.57 6.63
C PRO A 276 -2.94 35.69 7.08
N THR A 277 -2.57 36.58 6.16
CA THR A 277 -1.69 37.73 6.44
C THR A 277 -2.39 39.08 6.37
N GLY A 278 -3.64 39.10 5.91
CA GLY A 278 -4.49 40.29 5.92
C GLY A 278 -5.40 40.35 4.70
N THR A 279 -5.92 41.54 4.43
CA THR A 279 -6.70 41.84 3.22
C THR A 279 -6.13 43.05 2.50
N THR A 280 -6.45 43.18 1.22
CA THR A 280 -6.17 44.40 0.44
C THR A 280 -7.37 44.70 -0.44
N ASN A 281 -7.62 45.98 -0.73
CA ASN A 281 -8.66 46.37 -1.68
C ASN A 281 -8.00 46.70 -3.02
N LEU A 282 -8.53 46.13 -4.10
CA LEU A 282 -8.13 46.41 -5.46
C LEU A 282 -9.40 46.54 -6.31
N ASP A 283 -9.54 47.64 -7.07
CA ASP A 283 -10.68 47.89 -7.97
C ASP A 283 -12.06 47.71 -7.30
N GLY A 284 -12.17 48.05 -6.02
CA GLY A 284 -13.40 47.92 -5.23
C GLY A 284 -13.68 46.50 -4.71
N GLN A 285 -12.85 45.52 -5.02
CA GLN A 285 -12.92 44.16 -4.51
C GLN A 285 -11.96 43.98 -3.30
N THR A 286 -12.47 43.40 -2.22
CA THR A 286 -11.63 42.93 -1.10
C THR A 286 -10.98 41.61 -1.48
N LEU A 287 -9.66 41.57 -1.42
CA LEU A 287 -8.84 40.38 -1.66
C LEU A 287 -8.20 39.91 -0.35
N TYR A 288 -8.05 38.60 -0.21
CA TYR A 288 -7.47 37.94 0.94
C TYR A 288 -6.02 37.54 0.67
N LYS A 289 -5.11 37.87 1.58
CA LYS A 289 -3.69 37.52 1.48
C LYS A 289 -3.37 36.33 2.39
N TYR A 290 -2.58 35.40 1.86
CA TYR A 290 -2.12 34.22 2.58
C TYR A 290 -0.64 33.95 2.35
N GLU A 291 0.03 33.46 3.38
CA GLU A 291 1.31 32.74 3.31
C GLU A 291 1.01 31.24 3.36
N ILE A 292 1.46 30.48 2.37
CA ILE A 292 1.40 29.02 2.37
C ILE A 292 2.82 28.48 2.48
N THR A 293 3.08 27.74 3.57
CA THR A 293 4.35 27.06 3.80
C THR A 293 4.24 25.58 3.45
N PHE A 294 5.07 25.15 2.52
CA PHE A 294 5.30 23.76 2.14
C PHE A 294 6.56 23.24 2.81
N ARG A 295 6.60 21.93 3.07
CA ARG A 295 7.79 21.23 3.58
C ARG A 295 8.10 20.03 2.72
N ARG A 296 9.35 19.86 2.34
CA ARG A 296 9.90 18.64 1.72
C ARG A 296 10.42 17.74 2.83
N ILE A 297 9.78 16.60 3.03
CA ILE A 297 10.14 15.58 4.03
C ILE A 297 11.02 14.50 3.40
N GLY A 298 10.75 14.15 2.14
CA GLY A 298 11.48 13.16 1.35
C GLY A 298 12.77 13.75 0.75
N GLY A 299 13.62 12.85 0.26
CA GLY A 299 14.94 13.22 -0.26
C GLY A 299 14.93 13.84 -1.67
N MET A 300 13.90 13.57 -2.47
CA MET A 300 13.79 14.00 -3.87
C MET A 300 13.21 15.40 -4.00
N GLN A 301 13.74 16.18 -4.95
CA GLN A 301 13.30 17.54 -5.23
C GLN A 301 12.46 17.59 -6.50
N MET A 302 11.15 17.74 -6.37
CA MET A 302 10.22 17.89 -7.47
C MET A 302 9.67 19.31 -7.56
N PRO A 303 9.31 19.80 -8.77
CA PRO A 303 8.44 20.95 -8.86
C PRO A 303 7.05 20.57 -8.31
N ILE A 304 6.27 21.54 -7.84
CA ILE A 304 5.00 21.28 -7.15
C ILE A 304 3.84 21.97 -7.87
N ASP A 305 2.98 21.17 -8.48
CA ASP A 305 1.61 21.57 -8.84
C ASP A 305 0.74 21.52 -7.59
N PHE A 306 -0.03 22.59 -7.32
CA PHE A 306 -1.03 22.56 -6.26
C PHE A 306 -2.26 23.39 -6.61
N SER A 307 -3.38 23.05 -5.98
CA SER A 307 -4.66 23.75 -6.11
C SER A 307 -5.04 24.40 -4.79
N VAL A 308 -5.63 25.59 -4.87
CA VAL A 308 -6.26 26.28 -3.75
C VAL A 308 -7.76 26.28 -3.96
N LEU A 309 -8.49 25.65 -3.04
CA LEU A 309 -9.95 25.67 -3.00
C LEU A 309 -10.41 26.87 -2.16
N THR A 310 -11.45 27.54 -2.60
CA THR A 310 -11.97 28.73 -1.92
C THR A 310 -13.43 28.56 -1.45
N ASP A 311 -13.88 29.41 -0.52
CA ASP A 311 -15.27 29.45 -0.06
C ASP A 311 -16.25 30.01 -1.11
N GLY A 312 -15.72 30.62 -2.17
CA GLY A 312 -16.49 31.01 -3.37
C GLY A 312 -16.80 29.84 -4.31
N GLY A 313 -16.22 28.66 -4.07
CA GLY A 313 -16.34 27.48 -4.95
C GLY A 313 -15.28 27.39 -6.04
N ASP A 314 -14.39 28.39 -6.14
CA ASP A 314 -13.32 28.41 -7.13
C ASP A 314 -12.18 27.45 -6.75
N THR A 315 -11.58 26.84 -7.77
CA THR A 315 -10.32 26.08 -7.70
C THR A 315 -9.26 26.82 -8.51
N ILE A 316 -8.21 27.31 -7.84
CA ILE A 316 -7.15 28.09 -8.48
C ILE A 316 -5.87 27.26 -8.50
N LYS A 317 -5.27 27.10 -9.68
CA LYS A 317 -4.07 26.28 -9.90
C LYS A 317 -2.79 27.09 -9.74
N TYR A 318 -1.80 26.50 -9.10
CA TYR A 318 -0.48 27.08 -8.86
C TYR A 318 0.63 26.08 -9.19
N TYR A 319 1.82 26.62 -9.47
CA TYR A 319 3.02 25.85 -9.74
C TYR A 319 4.23 26.47 -9.03
N ILE A 320 5.03 25.64 -8.35
CA ILE A 320 6.32 26.01 -7.74
C ILE A 320 7.43 25.29 -8.51
N PRO A 321 8.23 26.00 -9.32
CA PRO A 321 9.38 25.38 -9.98
C PRO A 321 10.43 24.94 -8.94
N ASN A 322 11.09 23.81 -9.15
CA ASN A 322 12.29 23.41 -8.40
C ASN A 322 13.59 23.90 -9.08
N THR A 323 13.56 23.97 -10.41
CA THR A 323 14.68 24.41 -11.26
C THR A 323 14.27 25.59 -12.15
N TRP A 324 15.13 25.96 -13.11
CA TRP A 324 14.83 27.00 -14.08
C TRP A 324 13.82 26.58 -15.14
N PHE A 325 13.63 25.26 -15.34
CA PHE A 325 12.63 24.77 -16.26
C PHE A 325 11.21 25.00 -15.72
N ASN A 326 10.33 25.54 -16.56
CA ASN A 326 8.95 25.84 -16.22
C ASN A 326 8.00 25.33 -17.32
N LYS A 327 7.31 24.22 -17.06
CA LYS A 327 6.33 23.65 -18.00
C LYS A 327 5.13 24.57 -18.32
N TYR A 328 4.88 25.59 -17.50
CA TYR A 328 3.82 26.58 -17.70
C TYR A 328 4.34 27.95 -18.17
N GLU A 329 5.55 28.05 -18.71
CA GLU A 329 6.10 29.34 -19.16
C GLU A 329 5.16 30.09 -20.12
N ASN A 330 4.53 29.36 -21.06
CA ASN A 330 3.57 29.91 -22.03
C ASN A 330 2.13 30.02 -21.51
N ASP A 331 1.82 29.41 -20.36
CA ASP A 331 0.48 29.38 -19.76
C ASP A 331 0.39 30.15 -18.44
N ASN A 332 1.42 30.91 -18.09
CA ASN A 332 1.43 31.67 -16.84
C ASN A 332 0.39 32.80 -16.90
N SER A 333 -0.52 32.84 -15.93
CA SER A 333 -1.48 33.93 -15.75
C SER A 333 -0.79 35.28 -15.50
N GLY A 334 0.47 35.26 -15.05
CA GLY A 334 1.30 36.41 -14.76
C GLY A 334 0.68 37.30 -13.69
N ILE A 335 1.18 37.22 -12.46
CA ILE A 335 0.93 38.29 -11.46
C ILE A 335 1.74 39.51 -11.88
N SER A 336 1.20 40.36 -12.74
CA SER A 336 1.79 41.67 -13.03
C SER A 336 1.27 42.70 -12.03
N PHE A 337 2.18 43.21 -11.19
CA PHE A 337 1.99 44.42 -10.39
C PHE A 337 0.70 44.49 -9.55
N GLY A 338 0.37 43.41 -8.84
CA GLY A 338 -0.76 43.41 -7.91
C GLY A 338 -2.13 43.54 -8.58
N ARG A 339 -2.24 43.31 -9.90
CA ARG A 339 -3.52 43.13 -10.60
C ARG A 339 -3.79 41.66 -10.82
N LEU A 340 -4.96 41.19 -10.38
CA LEU A 340 -5.51 39.92 -10.81
C LEU A 340 -5.78 40.04 -12.31
N ASN A 341 -4.97 39.36 -13.12
CA ASN A 341 -5.23 39.23 -14.54
C ASN A 341 -6.57 38.49 -14.68
N GLY A 342 -7.46 38.92 -15.59
CA GLY A 342 -8.84 38.38 -15.73
C GLY A 342 -8.96 36.88 -16.03
N ASN A 343 -7.84 36.16 -16.05
CA ASN A 343 -7.69 34.74 -16.35
C ASN A 343 -7.11 33.92 -15.16
N MET A 344 -7.16 34.43 -13.92
CA MET A 344 -6.62 33.73 -12.73
C MET A 344 -7.24 32.32 -12.54
N LEU A 345 -8.50 32.15 -12.93
CA LEU A 345 -9.24 30.88 -12.84
C LEU A 345 -8.95 29.94 -14.02
N SER A 346 -8.49 30.47 -15.16
CA SER A 346 -8.32 29.71 -16.40
C SER A 346 -6.88 29.31 -16.70
N LYS A 347 -5.91 29.80 -15.92
CA LYS A 347 -4.46 29.58 -16.11
C LYS A 347 -3.75 29.17 -14.82
N THR A 348 -2.60 28.53 -14.95
CA THR A 348 -1.75 28.18 -13.81
C THR A 348 -0.92 29.39 -13.34
N ASN A 349 -0.92 29.65 -12.03
CA ASN A 349 -0.19 30.74 -11.41
C ASN A 349 1.19 30.25 -10.95
N VAL A 350 2.27 30.77 -11.53
CA VAL A 350 3.63 30.33 -11.20
C VAL A 350 4.21 31.16 -10.05
N LEU A 351 4.60 30.50 -8.97
CA LEU A 351 5.28 31.11 -7.83
C LEU A 351 6.81 31.11 -8.00
N SER A 352 7.52 31.73 -7.07
CA SER A 352 8.99 31.74 -7.09
C SER A 352 9.56 30.33 -6.95
N LYS A 353 10.71 30.10 -7.61
CA LYS A 353 11.41 28.82 -7.57
C LYS A 353 11.79 28.42 -6.14
N TRP A 354 11.52 27.16 -5.79
CA TRP A 354 11.99 26.53 -4.57
C TRP A 354 13.26 25.72 -4.81
N THR A 355 14.41 26.31 -4.52
CA THR A 355 15.71 25.62 -4.58
C THR A 355 16.01 24.96 -3.23
N GLY A 356 15.59 23.71 -3.09
CA GLY A 356 16.02 22.82 -2.00
C GLY A 356 17.46 22.32 -2.26
N TRP A 357 18.22 22.01 -1.21
CA TRP A 357 19.48 21.28 -1.35
C TRP A 357 19.58 20.27 -0.22
N ASP A 358 19.06 19.06 -0.46
CA ASP A 358 19.07 17.98 0.53
C ASP A 358 18.47 18.42 1.89
N MET A 359 19.24 18.47 2.98
CA MET A 359 18.72 18.96 4.27
C MET A 359 18.60 20.50 4.37
N LEU A 360 19.03 21.24 3.36
CA LEU A 360 18.93 22.71 3.31
C LEU A 360 17.66 23.13 2.57
N ASN A 361 17.03 24.21 3.07
CA ASN A 361 15.82 24.80 2.50
C ASN A 361 14.69 23.77 2.30
N GLU A 362 14.46 22.91 3.29
CA GLU A 362 13.35 21.95 3.34
C GLU A 362 11.97 22.63 3.35
N GLU A 363 11.90 23.95 3.51
CA GLU A 363 10.65 24.70 3.55
C GLU A 363 10.62 25.80 2.51
N TYR A 364 9.44 25.99 1.92
CA TYR A 364 9.14 27.08 1.00
C TYR A 364 7.88 27.78 1.46
N THR A 365 7.90 29.11 1.49
CA THR A 365 6.71 29.91 1.78
C THR A 365 6.40 30.80 0.59
N GLY A 366 5.23 30.56 -0.01
CA GLY A 366 4.68 31.37 -1.09
C GLY A 366 3.61 32.33 -0.58
N GLU A 367 3.61 33.56 -1.08
CA GLU A 367 2.53 34.51 -0.84
C GLU A 367 1.51 34.44 -1.99
N ILE A 368 0.22 34.35 -1.63
CA ILE A 368 -0.88 34.36 -2.61
C ILE A 368 -1.96 35.35 -2.22
N ILE A 369 -2.66 35.86 -3.24
CA ILE A 369 -3.76 36.82 -3.10
C ILE A 369 -4.97 36.25 -3.82
N LEU A 370 -6.11 36.16 -3.13
CA LEU A 370 -7.30 35.47 -3.60
C LEU A 370 -8.56 36.35 -3.49
N PRO A 371 -9.57 36.16 -4.36
CA PRO A 371 -10.85 36.87 -4.25
C PRO A 371 -11.73 36.37 -3.09
N SER A 372 -11.43 35.18 -2.57
CA SER A 372 -12.21 34.44 -1.57
C SER A 372 -11.29 33.76 -0.55
N LYS A 373 -11.84 33.32 0.58
CA LYS A 373 -11.03 32.67 1.63
C LYS A 373 -10.68 31.25 1.23
N ILE A 374 -9.51 30.79 1.65
CA ILE A 374 -9.06 29.40 1.44
C ILE A 374 -9.92 28.45 2.28
N THR A 375 -10.45 27.42 1.62
CA THR A 375 -11.10 26.26 2.27
C THR A 375 -10.17 25.06 2.34
N ASP A 376 -9.32 24.87 1.33
CA ASP A 376 -8.28 23.83 1.33
C ASP A 376 -7.13 24.18 0.38
N VAL A 377 -6.00 23.52 0.56
CA VAL A 377 -4.85 23.56 -0.35
C VAL A 377 -4.43 22.12 -0.60
N ILE A 378 -4.22 21.73 -1.85
CA ILE A 378 -3.98 20.33 -2.26
C ILE A 378 -2.79 20.29 -3.21
N ILE A 379 -1.72 19.59 -2.83
CA ILE A 379 -0.58 19.24 -3.68
C ILE A 379 -1.01 18.11 -4.65
N ASP A 380 -0.54 18.20 -5.89
CA ASP A 380 -0.74 17.22 -6.94
C ASP A 380 -2.21 16.77 -7.12
N PRO A 381 -3.11 17.67 -7.55
CA PRO A 381 -4.49 17.30 -7.86
C PRO A 381 -4.59 16.32 -9.05
N SER A 382 -3.50 16.09 -9.79
CA SER A 382 -3.44 15.15 -10.91
C SER A 382 -3.20 13.70 -10.47
N HIS A 383 -2.77 13.50 -9.21
CA HIS A 383 -2.36 12.23 -8.65
C HIS A 383 -1.19 11.54 -9.41
N GLN A 384 -0.32 12.31 -10.08
CA GLN A 384 0.85 11.80 -10.80
C GLN A 384 2.15 11.87 -9.99
N LEU A 385 2.23 12.77 -9.02
CA LEU A 385 3.40 12.86 -8.15
C LEU A 385 3.46 11.59 -7.29
N ALA A 386 4.57 10.87 -7.35
CA ALA A 386 4.76 9.61 -6.61
C ALA A 386 5.12 9.85 -5.14
N ASP A 387 4.37 10.73 -4.51
CA ASP A 387 4.49 11.08 -3.10
C ASP A 387 4.05 9.89 -2.21
N ILE A 388 4.92 9.47 -1.31
CA ILE A 388 4.73 8.30 -0.46
C ILE A 388 3.76 8.52 0.72
N ASN A 389 3.26 9.75 0.90
CA ASN A 389 2.35 10.08 1.98
C ASN A 389 1.35 11.17 1.62
N LYS A 390 0.37 10.90 0.76
CA LYS A 390 -0.60 11.92 0.35
C LYS A 390 -1.54 12.44 1.46
N LEU A 391 -1.47 11.89 2.67
CA LEU A 391 -2.24 12.40 3.82
C LEU A 391 -1.83 13.82 4.23
N ASN A 392 -0.58 14.21 4.00
CA ASN A 392 -0.04 15.54 4.30
C ASN A 392 -0.01 16.47 3.07
N ASN A 393 -0.44 15.97 1.90
CA ASN A 393 -0.53 16.74 0.66
C ASN A 393 -1.76 17.65 0.61
N SER A 394 -2.69 17.51 1.56
CA SER A 394 -3.80 18.42 1.74
C SER A 394 -3.70 19.16 3.07
N TRP A 395 -4.11 20.42 3.12
CA TRP A 395 -4.16 21.18 4.37
C TRP A 395 -5.15 20.54 5.35
N LYS A 396 -6.20 19.91 4.83
CA LYS A 396 -7.08 19.00 5.57
C LYS A 396 -6.76 17.56 5.20
N CYS A 397 -6.34 16.77 6.20
CA CYS A 397 -6.07 15.35 6.03
C CYS A 397 -7.28 14.65 5.35
N PRO A 398 -7.10 14.03 4.18
CA PRO A 398 -8.18 13.34 3.49
C PRO A 398 -8.52 12.04 4.21
N VAL A 399 -9.80 11.85 4.56
CA VAL A 399 -10.30 10.65 5.25
C VAL A 399 -11.51 10.09 4.50
N ASP A 400 -11.45 8.82 4.08
CA ASP A 400 -12.55 8.09 3.42
C ASP A 400 -13.29 7.20 4.43
N TRP A 401 -14.55 7.52 4.70
CA TRP A 401 -15.42 6.75 5.59
C TRP A 401 -16.29 5.78 4.80
N LYS A 402 -16.20 4.49 5.10
CA LYS A 402 -16.94 3.44 4.38
C LYS A 402 -17.45 2.33 5.28
N PHE A 403 -18.42 1.56 4.77
CA PHE A 403 -18.89 0.36 5.45
C PHE A 403 -17.87 -0.78 5.28
N ASP A 404 -17.56 -1.52 6.35
CA ASP A 404 -16.69 -2.69 6.30
C ASP A 404 -17.43 -3.88 5.67
N SER A 405 -17.29 -3.99 4.35
CA SER A 405 -17.94 -5.02 3.54
C SER A 405 -17.20 -6.35 3.49
N HIS A 406 -15.98 -6.42 4.04
CA HIS A 406 -15.04 -7.54 3.82
C HIS A 406 -14.74 -7.89 2.36
N ILE A 407 -15.10 -7.03 1.40
CA ILE A 407 -14.67 -7.17 0.01
C ILE A 407 -13.28 -6.57 -0.12
N MET A 408 -12.32 -7.40 -0.54
CA MET A 408 -10.95 -6.98 -0.78
C MET A 408 -10.90 -5.98 -1.94
N ASN A 409 -10.21 -4.86 -1.71
CA ASN A 409 -9.97 -3.79 -2.66
C ASN A 409 -8.51 -3.35 -2.52
N TYR A 410 -7.95 -2.75 -3.57
CA TYR A 410 -6.66 -2.06 -3.43
C TYR A 410 -6.76 -0.97 -2.35
N PRO A 411 -5.71 -0.80 -1.53
CA PRO A 411 -5.65 0.30 -0.58
C PRO A 411 -5.73 1.64 -1.29
N ASP A 412 -6.33 2.66 -0.66
CA ASP A 412 -6.35 4.01 -1.22
C ASP A 412 -5.09 4.77 -0.79
N TRP A 413 -4.29 5.20 -1.78
CA TRP A 413 -3.11 6.03 -1.53
C TRP A 413 -3.42 7.51 -1.32
N ASN A 414 -4.63 7.97 -1.63
CA ASN A 414 -5.03 9.37 -1.59
C ASN A 414 -5.70 9.77 -0.28
N SER A 415 -6.13 8.80 0.53
CA SER A 415 -6.91 9.07 1.73
C SER A 415 -6.64 8.06 2.84
N TYR A 416 -6.88 8.47 4.07
CA TYR A 416 -6.89 7.58 5.21
C TYR A 416 -8.22 6.85 5.24
N GLU A 417 -8.22 5.52 5.17
CA GLU A 417 -9.45 4.76 5.09
C GLU A 417 -9.96 4.41 6.50
N ILE A 418 -11.22 4.72 6.79
CA ILE A 418 -11.92 4.28 8.00
C ILE A 418 -13.15 3.47 7.60
N LYS A 419 -13.14 2.18 7.97
CA LYS A 419 -14.27 1.27 7.75
C LYS A 419 -15.03 1.08 9.06
N TRP A 420 -16.36 1.04 8.98
CA TRP A 420 -17.22 0.80 10.14
C TRP A 420 -18.22 -0.33 9.87
N ARG A 421 -18.61 -1.05 10.93
CA ARG A 421 -19.73 -2.00 10.89
C ARG A 421 -20.43 -2.06 12.26
N PRO A 422 -21.74 -2.39 12.31
CA PRO A 422 -22.35 -2.77 13.57
C PRO A 422 -21.69 -4.06 14.08
N ASP A 423 -21.61 -4.18 15.41
CA ASP A 423 -21.07 -5.37 16.06
C ASP A 423 -22.06 -5.87 17.12
N VAL A 424 -22.23 -7.18 17.22
CA VAL A 424 -23.12 -7.81 18.20
C VAL A 424 -22.38 -8.97 18.85
N TRP A 425 -22.34 -8.95 20.18
CA TRP A 425 -21.69 -9.97 20.97
C TRP A 425 -22.59 -10.47 22.11
N TYR A 426 -22.18 -11.56 22.76
CA TYR A 426 -22.85 -12.12 23.92
C TYR A 426 -21.85 -12.72 24.91
N ASN A 427 -22.07 -12.50 26.21
CA ASN A 427 -21.47 -13.32 27.28
C ASN A 427 -22.53 -13.58 28.38
N ALA A 428 -22.26 -14.50 29.32
CA ALA A 428 -23.23 -14.88 30.34
C ALA A 428 -23.52 -13.78 31.39
N VAL A 429 -22.69 -12.75 31.49
CA VAL A 429 -22.76 -11.71 32.54
C VAL A 429 -23.43 -10.43 32.01
N ASP A 430 -22.94 -9.89 30.90
CA ASP A 430 -23.42 -8.70 30.19
C ASP A 430 -24.64 -8.97 29.29
N PHE A 431 -24.91 -10.24 29.00
CA PHE A 431 -25.88 -10.67 27.99
C PHE A 431 -25.51 -10.13 26.59
N VAL A 432 -26.51 -9.64 25.86
CA VAL A 432 -26.32 -9.09 24.51
C VAL A 432 -25.53 -7.78 24.63
N LYS A 433 -24.43 -7.68 23.90
CA LYS A 433 -23.61 -6.48 23.72
C LYS A 433 -23.89 -5.94 22.33
N VAL A 434 -24.35 -4.70 22.20
CA VAL A 434 -24.60 -4.05 20.91
C VAL A 434 -23.58 -2.94 20.75
N GLY A 435 -22.84 -2.96 19.65
CA GLY A 435 -21.69 -2.11 19.47
C GLY A 435 -21.43 -1.69 18.04
N VAL A 436 -20.30 -1.02 17.88
CA VAL A 436 -19.76 -0.59 16.60
C VAL A 436 -18.28 -0.96 16.55
N HIS A 437 -17.85 -1.44 15.40
CA HIS A 437 -16.46 -1.73 15.11
C HIS A 437 -15.97 -0.78 14.01
N PHE A 438 -14.78 -0.24 14.21
CA PHE A 438 -14.02 0.56 13.27
C PHE A 438 -12.68 -0.11 13.01
N ASN A 439 -12.25 -0.14 11.75
CA ASN A 439 -10.86 -0.35 11.38
C ASN A 439 -10.41 0.75 10.46
N GLY A 440 -9.16 1.17 10.54
CA GLY A 440 -8.63 2.10 9.57
C GLY A 440 -7.12 2.05 9.45
N ASP A 441 -6.66 2.54 8.31
CA ASP A 441 -5.30 2.38 7.86
C ASP A 441 -4.98 3.37 6.74
N TYR A 442 -3.68 3.59 6.53
CA TYR A 442 -3.17 4.16 5.30
C TYR A 442 -2.33 3.11 4.57
N MET A 443 -2.74 2.77 3.34
CA MET A 443 -2.07 1.79 2.48
C MET A 443 -1.90 0.39 3.12
N ASN A 444 -2.81 -0.02 4.01
CA ASN A 444 -2.70 -1.22 4.84
C ASN A 444 -1.37 -1.31 5.64
N TYR A 445 -0.69 -0.19 5.89
CA TYR A 445 0.68 -0.21 6.42
C TYR A 445 1.00 0.84 7.47
N LYS A 446 0.52 2.09 7.32
CA LYS A 446 0.73 3.15 8.32
C LYS A 446 -0.53 3.37 9.13
N HIS A 447 -0.36 3.69 10.41
CA HIS A 447 -1.46 4.07 11.32
C HIS A 447 -2.65 3.10 11.28
N LEU A 448 -2.38 1.80 11.37
CA LEU A 448 -3.42 0.79 11.49
C LEU A 448 -4.09 0.95 12.85
N PHE A 449 -5.41 1.01 12.89
CA PHE A 449 -6.16 0.88 14.13
C PHE A 449 -7.37 -0.02 13.97
N GLU A 450 -7.73 -0.67 15.07
CA GLU A 450 -8.99 -1.37 15.25
C GLU A 450 -9.60 -0.87 16.55
N PHE A 451 -10.83 -0.36 16.50
CA PHE A 451 -11.56 0.12 17.66
C PHE A 451 -12.94 -0.51 17.69
N THR A 452 -13.29 -1.17 18.80
CA THR A 452 -14.63 -1.69 19.01
C THR A 452 -15.17 -1.17 20.34
N ALA A 453 -16.41 -0.73 20.35
CA ALA A 453 -17.10 -0.30 21.56
C ALA A 453 -18.49 -0.93 21.61
N TRP A 454 -18.89 -1.38 22.80
CA TRP A 454 -20.18 -2.01 23.05
C TRP A 454 -20.93 -1.32 24.19
N TYR A 455 -22.25 -1.27 24.04
CA TYR A 455 -23.20 -1.07 25.12
C TYR A 455 -23.78 -2.42 25.54
N ASN A 456 -23.74 -2.72 26.84
CA ASN A 456 -24.12 -4.02 27.38
C ASN A 456 -25.52 -3.96 27.96
N THR A 457 -26.41 -4.85 27.51
CA THR A 457 -27.86 -4.75 27.77
C THR A 457 -28.27 -5.23 29.16
N GLY A 458 -27.51 -6.14 29.77
CA GLY A 458 -27.79 -6.62 31.13
C GLY A 458 -29.13 -7.35 31.31
N SER A 459 -29.83 -7.71 30.22
CA SER A 459 -31.25 -8.09 30.27
C SER A 459 -31.59 -9.30 29.38
N LEU A 460 -31.74 -10.47 30.00
CA LEU A 460 -32.60 -11.60 29.57
C LEU A 460 -33.02 -12.40 30.83
N ASN A 461 -34.22 -13.00 30.79
CA ASN A 461 -34.96 -13.54 31.94
C ASN A 461 -34.09 -14.26 33.00
N LYS A 462 -34.01 -13.68 34.20
CA LYS A 462 -33.22 -14.13 35.38
C LYS A 462 -33.65 -15.47 35.99
N SER A 463 -34.56 -16.22 35.37
CA SER A 463 -35.25 -17.34 36.01
C SER A 463 -34.54 -18.70 35.92
N GLU A 464 -33.48 -18.85 35.13
CA GLU A 464 -32.81 -20.15 34.91
C GLU A 464 -31.28 -20.15 35.09
N LEU A 465 -30.66 -19.01 35.42
CA LEU A 465 -29.22 -18.93 35.67
C LEU A 465 -28.97 -18.86 37.18
N THR A 466 -28.27 -19.85 37.72
CA THR A 466 -27.78 -19.96 39.12
C THR A 466 -26.73 -18.91 39.51
N ILE A 467 -26.66 -17.77 38.81
CA ILE A 467 -25.78 -16.65 39.13
C ILE A 467 -26.57 -15.72 40.05
N ALA A 468 -26.47 -15.99 41.35
CA ALA A 468 -27.10 -15.18 42.39
C ALA A 468 -26.61 -13.72 42.28
N ASP A 469 -27.57 -12.78 42.22
CA ASP A 469 -27.38 -11.33 42.30
C ASP A 469 -26.66 -10.62 41.14
N ILE A 470 -27.22 -10.71 39.93
CA ILE A 470 -26.94 -9.76 38.83
C ILE A 470 -27.52 -8.37 39.21
N ARG A 471 -26.80 -7.60 40.02
CA ARG A 471 -27.08 -6.17 40.26
C ARG A 471 -26.19 -5.24 39.44
N ASP A 472 -25.05 -5.71 38.95
CA ASP A 472 -24.04 -4.83 38.36
C ASP A 472 -23.49 -5.38 37.03
N VAL A 473 -23.85 -4.71 35.93
CA VAL A 473 -23.42 -5.00 34.55
C VAL A 473 -22.43 -3.94 34.12
N ASP A 474 -21.38 -4.30 33.37
CA ASP A 474 -20.47 -3.31 32.80
C ASP A 474 -21.18 -2.65 31.63
N TYR A 475 -21.84 -1.51 31.82
CA TYR A 475 -22.64 -0.92 30.73
C TYR A 475 -21.85 -0.53 29.48
N PHE A 476 -20.53 -0.42 29.58
CA PHE A 476 -19.64 -0.07 28.48
C PHE A 476 -18.42 -0.98 28.44
N SER A 477 -18.04 -1.43 27.25
CA SER A 477 -16.79 -2.15 27.01
C SER A 477 -16.14 -1.63 25.74
N PHE A 478 -14.81 -1.62 25.68
CA PHE A 478 -14.09 -1.23 24.47
C PHE A 478 -12.78 -1.99 24.30
N ASP A 479 -12.30 -2.01 23.05
CA ASP A 479 -11.03 -2.58 22.64
C ASP A 479 -10.43 -1.69 21.55
N LEU A 480 -9.24 -1.15 21.77
CA LEU A 480 -8.49 -0.31 20.85
C LEU A 480 -7.11 -0.94 20.63
N ASN A 481 -6.81 -1.27 19.39
CA ASN A 481 -5.49 -1.71 18.96
C ASN A 481 -4.96 -0.70 17.94
N TYR A 482 -3.74 -0.22 18.13
CA TYR A 482 -3.09 0.72 17.22
C TYR A 482 -1.67 0.26 16.91
N LYS A 483 -1.31 0.30 15.63
CA LYS A 483 -0.01 -0.11 15.14
C LYS A 483 0.44 0.81 14.01
N THR A 484 1.70 1.20 14.02
CA THR A 484 2.25 1.97 12.90
C THR A 484 3.69 1.60 12.64
N ALA A 485 4.08 1.64 11.37
CA ALA A 485 5.42 1.35 10.93
C ALA A 485 6.43 2.43 11.40
N THR A 486 7.62 1.99 11.77
CA THR A 486 8.73 2.83 12.25
C THR A 486 9.99 2.70 11.38
N ASP A 487 9.82 2.32 10.11
CA ASP A 487 10.93 2.03 9.17
C ASP A 487 11.93 3.17 9.03
N LYS A 488 11.47 4.42 9.18
CA LYS A 488 12.32 5.61 9.10
C LYS A 488 13.43 5.62 10.17
N PHE A 489 13.17 5.01 11.33
CA PHE A 489 14.13 4.95 12.44
C PHE A 489 14.79 3.57 12.53
N LEU A 490 14.02 2.52 12.28
CA LEU A 490 14.47 1.15 12.35
C LEU A 490 13.75 0.34 11.27
N PRO A 491 14.44 -0.12 10.20
CA PRO A 491 13.80 -0.84 9.11
C PRO A 491 13.07 -2.11 9.58
N ASN A 492 11.93 -2.41 8.94
CA ASN A 492 11.08 -3.56 9.23
C ASN A 492 10.62 -3.61 10.69
N SER A 493 10.28 -2.46 11.26
CA SER A 493 9.80 -2.36 12.64
C SER A 493 8.50 -1.61 12.75
N ASN A 494 7.77 -1.87 13.83
CA ASN A 494 6.52 -1.21 14.16
C ASN A 494 6.51 -0.81 15.62
N PHE A 495 5.83 0.30 15.91
CA PHE A 495 5.33 0.62 17.23
C PHE A 495 3.88 0.13 17.35
N PHE A 496 3.49 -0.34 18.52
CA PHE A 496 2.09 -0.67 18.81
C PHE A 496 1.67 -0.20 20.20
N PHE A 497 0.39 0.10 20.31
CA PHE A 497 -0.31 0.50 21.51
C PHE A 497 -1.70 -0.13 21.49
N ASP A 498 -1.99 -0.94 22.50
CA ASP A 498 -3.28 -1.60 22.68
C ASP A 498 -3.85 -1.17 24.03
N THR A 499 -5.15 -0.88 24.08
CA THR A 499 -5.85 -0.62 25.34
C THR A 499 -7.27 -1.15 25.28
N LYS A 500 -7.72 -1.74 26.39
CA LYS A 500 -9.01 -2.39 26.48
C LYS A 500 -9.66 -2.14 27.82
N TYR A 501 -10.98 -2.12 27.81
CA TYR A 501 -11.83 -2.32 28.97
C TYR A 501 -12.85 -3.41 28.62
N LEU A 502 -12.53 -4.65 28.97
CA LEU A 502 -13.31 -5.82 28.60
C LEU A 502 -13.49 -6.71 29.82
N ASP A 503 -14.75 -7.06 30.11
CA ASP A 503 -15.11 -8.10 31.09
C ASP A 503 -14.45 -7.87 32.48
N GLY A 504 -14.51 -6.62 32.98
CA GLY A 504 -13.91 -6.21 34.26
C GLY A 504 -12.39 -5.97 34.27
N VAL A 505 -11.72 -6.11 33.13
CA VAL A 505 -10.27 -5.94 33.00
C VAL A 505 -9.94 -4.68 32.21
N PHE A 506 -9.21 -3.76 32.84
CA PHE A 506 -8.56 -2.66 32.14
C PHE A 506 -7.13 -3.08 31.78
N GLY A 507 -6.80 -3.03 30.50
CA GLY A 507 -5.49 -3.43 30.00
C GLY A 507 -4.86 -2.35 29.14
N VAL A 508 -3.54 -2.19 29.27
CA VAL A 508 -2.69 -1.40 28.38
C VAL A 508 -1.50 -2.23 27.96
N LYS A 509 -1.17 -2.21 26.68
CA LYS A 509 0.03 -2.83 26.13
C LYS A 509 0.71 -1.85 25.19
N ILE A 510 2.01 -1.63 25.36
CA ILE A 510 2.77 -0.68 24.55
C ILE A 510 4.14 -1.25 24.25
N GLY A 511 4.58 -1.16 23.00
CA GLY A 511 5.89 -1.68 22.64
C GLY A 511 6.24 -1.52 21.18
N GLY A 512 7.30 -2.25 20.81
CA GLY A 512 7.78 -2.31 19.44
C GLY A 512 8.04 -3.74 19.00
N GLU A 513 7.93 -3.96 17.70
CA GLU A 513 8.31 -5.22 17.06
C GLU A 513 9.20 -4.98 15.85
N LYS A 514 10.08 -5.94 15.55
CA LYS A 514 10.99 -5.91 14.40
C LYS A 514 11.03 -7.28 13.73
N PHE A 515 10.88 -7.30 12.42
CA PHE A 515 11.13 -8.49 11.61
C PHE A 515 12.63 -8.60 11.31
N VAL A 516 13.20 -9.80 11.47
CA VAL A 516 14.65 -10.04 11.33
C VAL A 516 14.98 -11.14 10.32
N GLY A 517 16.09 -10.94 9.60
CA GLY A 517 16.55 -11.84 8.54
C GLY A 517 15.97 -11.51 7.16
N ARG A 518 16.27 -12.36 6.17
CA ARG A 518 15.88 -12.17 4.75
C ARG A 518 14.41 -12.48 4.45
N SER A 519 13.65 -12.92 5.44
CA SER A 519 12.24 -13.29 5.29
C SER A 519 11.43 -12.79 6.47
N ASN A 520 10.15 -12.48 6.27
CA ASN A 520 9.21 -12.04 7.33
C ASN A 520 8.80 -13.17 8.30
N ARG A 521 9.67 -14.18 8.47
CA ARG A 521 9.43 -15.36 9.30
C ARG A 521 9.86 -15.16 10.73
N ASN A 522 10.86 -14.33 11.00
CA ASN A 522 11.35 -14.08 12.35
C ASN A 522 10.91 -12.71 12.82
N LYS A 523 10.37 -12.63 14.04
CA LYS A 523 9.93 -11.38 14.64
C LYS A 523 10.40 -11.32 16.09
N ILE A 524 10.97 -10.18 16.48
CA ILE A 524 11.32 -9.87 17.86
C ILE A 524 10.40 -8.76 18.33
N SER A 525 9.78 -8.90 19.49
CA SER A 525 8.91 -7.91 20.10
C SER A 525 9.39 -7.60 21.51
N VAL A 526 9.38 -6.33 21.89
CA VAL A 526 9.62 -5.86 23.26
C VAL A 526 8.47 -4.96 23.65
N PHE A 527 7.79 -5.29 24.75
CA PHE A 527 6.63 -4.51 25.17
C PHE A 527 6.42 -4.54 26.68
N PHE A 528 5.78 -3.49 27.17
CA PHE A 528 5.22 -3.41 28.50
C PHE A 528 3.74 -3.73 28.43
N ASN A 529 3.25 -4.55 29.35
CA ASN A 529 1.82 -4.76 29.58
C ASN A 529 1.48 -4.36 31.03
N SER A 530 0.32 -3.75 31.17
CA SER A 530 -0.30 -3.44 32.45
C SER A 530 -1.73 -3.95 32.41
N ALA A 531 -2.10 -4.73 33.41
CA ALA A 531 -3.45 -5.20 33.60
C ALA A 531 -3.91 -4.83 35.00
N TYR A 532 -5.01 -4.10 35.07
CA TYR A 532 -5.68 -3.75 36.31
C TYR A 532 -7.03 -4.46 36.36
N TYR A 533 -7.19 -5.30 37.39
CA TYR A 533 -8.38 -6.10 37.64
C TYR A 533 -9.23 -5.38 38.70
N LEU A 534 -10.35 -4.78 38.28
CA LEU A 534 -11.28 -4.12 39.21
C LEU A 534 -11.98 -5.19 40.05
N LYS A 535 -11.64 -5.32 41.34
CA LYS A 535 -12.36 -6.28 42.21
C LYS A 535 -13.59 -5.61 42.80
N ASN A 536 -14.67 -6.29 42.53
CA ASN A 536 -15.92 -6.29 43.27
C ASN A 536 -16.51 -7.69 43.00
N TYR A 537 -17.80 -7.94 43.27
CA TYR A 537 -18.51 -9.19 42.91
C TYR A 537 -18.42 -9.62 41.41
N TYR A 538 -17.75 -8.83 40.56
CA TYR A 538 -17.74 -8.84 39.10
C TYR A 538 -16.74 -9.87 38.52
N LEU A 539 -15.47 -9.89 38.97
CA LEU A 539 -14.41 -10.74 38.40
C LEU A 539 -14.69 -12.24 38.54
N ASN A 540 -15.30 -12.67 39.65
CA ASN A 540 -15.68 -14.07 39.87
C ASN A 540 -16.71 -14.58 38.86
N ASN A 541 -17.52 -13.69 38.29
CA ASN A 541 -18.55 -14.05 37.31
C ASN A 541 -18.04 -13.98 35.87
N TYR A 542 -17.06 -13.11 35.60
CA TYR A 542 -16.45 -12.99 34.27
C TYR A 542 -15.36 -14.03 34.04
N LEU A 543 -14.37 -14.09 34.91
CA LEU A 543 -13.17 -14.91 34.71
C LEU A 543 -13.40 -16.33 35.19
N LEU A 544 -12.90 -17.29 34.42
CA LEU A 544 -12.70 -18.65 34.92
C LEU A 544 -11.71 -18.56 36.09
N TYR A 545 -12.08 -19.07 37.27
CA TYR A 545 -11.23 -18.99 38.48
C TYR A 545 -10.93 -17.56 38.97
N GLY A 546 -11.85 -16.61 38.73
CA GLY A 546 -11.69 -15.20 39.14
C GLY A 546 -11.52 -14.99 40.65
N GLU A 547 -11.95 -15.95 41.47
CA GLU A 547 -11.78 -15.93 42.94
C GLU A 547 -10.32 -15.93 43.39
N HIS A 548 -9.40 -16.33 42.50
CA HIS A 548 -7.97 -16.38 42.76
C HIS A 548 -7.22 -15.13 42.27
N VAL A 549 -7.88 -14.19 41.58
CA VAL A 549 -7.29 -12.93 41.08
C VAL A 549 -7.41 -11.84 42.17
N LEU A 550 -6.32 -11.08 42.38
CA LEU A 550 -6.22 -10.03 43.41
C LEU A 550 -6.34 -8.62 42.80
N GLU A 551 -6.74 -7.62 43.60
CA GLU A 551 -6.64 -6.19 43.23
C GLU A 551 -5.19 -5.74 43.31
N GLN A 552 -4.41 -6.15 42.34
CA GLN A 552 -2.99 -5.89 42.29
C GLN A 552 -2.61 -5.47 40.88
N GLU A 553 -1.65 -4.56 40.81
CA GLU A 553 -1.07 -4.09 39.56
C GLU A 553 -0.19 -5.20 38.98
N ASN A 554 -0.70 -5.85 37.94
CA ASN A 554 0.01 -6.88 37.19
C ASN A 554 0.69 -6.22 35.98
N ASN A 555 1.91 -5.75 36.21
CA ASN A 555 2.71 -5.00 35.25
C ASN A 555 3.91 -5.84 34.86
N ALA A 556 4.17 -6.00 33.57
CA ALA A 556 5.31 -6.79 33.12
C ALA A 556 5.97 -6.23 31.87
N VAL A 557 7.25 -6.55 31.73
CA VAL A 557 8.01 -6.36 30.51
C VAL A 557 8.21 -7.71 29.85
N HIS A 558 7.92 -7.76 28.55
CA HIS A 558 8.06 -8.95 27.71
C HIS A 558 9.12 -8.74 26.65
N ILE A 559 9.90 -9.79 26.42
CA ILE A 559 10.73 -9.96 25.22
C ILE A 559 10.26 -11.24 24.55
N GLN A 560 9.81 -11.15 23.30
CA GLN A 560 9.28 -12.28 22.56
C GLN A 560 10.00 -12.45 21.23
N TYR A 561 10.31 -13.68 20.89
CA TYR A 561 10.80 -14.09 19.59
C TYR A 561 9.80 -15.05 18.96
N GLU A 562 9.34 -14.76 17.74
CA GLU A 562 8.48 -15.63 16.94
C GLU A 562 9.21 -16.09 15.67
N HIS A 563 9.08 -17.36 15.31
CA HIS A 563 9.59 -17.94 14.08
C HIS A 563 8.51 -18.75 13.36
N ASN A 564 8.14 -18.34 12.15
CA ASN A 564 7.24 -19.09 11.27
C ASN A 564 8.03 -20.01 10.34
N TYR A 565 7.62 -21.26 10.20
CA TYR A 565 8.26 -22.24 9.33
C TYR A 565 7.24 -23.09 8.57
N ASN A 566 7.68 -23.64 7.45
CA ASN A 566 6.89 -24.57 6.64
C ASN A 566 7.57 -25.93 6.65
N TYR A 567 6.79 -26.99 6.61
CA TYR A 567 7.25 -28.37 6.47
C TYR A 567 6.32 -29.13 5.52
N PHE A 568 6.68 -30.34 5.13
CA PHE A 568 5.86 -31.12 4.21
C PHE A 568 4.46 -31.38 4.81
N GLY A 569 3.42 -30.92 4.13
CA GLY A 569 2.04 -31.10 4.57
C GLY A 569 1.58 -30.11 5.66
N GLY A 570 2.34 -29.06 5.97
CA GLY A 570 1.91 -28.10 6.99
C GLY A 570 2.80 -26.88 7.20
N ASN A 571 2.44 -26.11 8.22
CA ASN A 571 3.22 -24.98 8.71
C ASN A 571 3.22 -24.96 10.23
N GLY A 572 4.13 -24.19 10.80
CA GLY A 572 4.21 -24.02 12.24
C GLY A 572 4.74 -22.66 12.65
N LYS A 573 4.55 -22.35 13.93
CA LYS A 573 4.99 -21.13 14.60
C LYS A 573 5.62 -21.50 15.93
N LEU A 574 6.89 -21.16 16.08
CA LEU A 574 7.63 -21.22 17.32
C LEU A 574 7.58 -19.85 18.00
N LYS A 575 7.35 -19.81 19.31
CA LYS A 575 7.46 -18.62 20.14
C LYS A 575 8.33 -18.91 21.35
N LEU A 576 9.27 -18.02 21.61
CA LEU A 576 10.09 -17.98 22.81
C LEU A 576 9.81 -16.65 23.50
N GLY A 577 9.36 -16.69 24.75
CA GLY A 577 9.05 -15.49 25.51
C GLY A 577 9.83 -15.44 26.82
N PHE A 578 10.17 -14.23 27.22
CA PHE A 578 10.65 -13.88 28.55
C PHE A 578 9.72 -12.80 29.11
N ARG A 579 9.32 -12.95 30.35
CA ARG A 579 8.51 -12.00 31.11
C ARG A 579 9.20 -11.65 32.42
N SER A 580 9.10 -10.38 32.82
CA SER A 580 9.59 -9.86 34.09
C SER A 580 8.59 -8.89 34.73
N ASP A 581 8.22 -9.13 35.98
CA ASP A 581 7.24 -8.31 36.71
C ASP A 581 7.89 -7.21 37.59
N ASP A 582 9.23 -7.10 37.60
CA ASP A 582 10.00 -6.16 38.44
C ASP A 582 9.66 -4.66 38.28
N LEU A 583 8.94 -4.26 37.23
CA LEU A 583 8.68 -2.87 36.91
C LEU A 583 7.24 -2.46 37.27
N MET A 584 7.11 -1.75 38.40
CA MET A 584 5.82 -1.20 38.87
C MET A 584 4.73 -2.25 39.10
N SER A 585 5.08 -3.52 39.33
CA SER A 585 4.11 -4.57 39.69
C SER A 585 4.08 -4.81 41.19
N ASP A 586 2.94 -5.27 41.69
CA ASP A 586 2.81 -5.84 43.03
C ASP A 586 3.36 -7.28 43.12
N TYR A 587 3.74 -7.88 41.98
CA TYR A 587 4.22 -9.25 41.89
C TYR A 587 5.74 -9.34 41.69
N ASP A 588 6.32 -10.46 42.12
CA ASP A 588 7.71 -10.86 41.86
C ASP A 588 7.63 -12.22 41.17
N TYR A 589 7.41 -12.16 39.85
CA TYR A 589 7.34 -13.33 39.00
C TYR A 589 8.02 -13.06 37.67
N GLN A 590 8.89 -13.98 37.27
CA GLN A 590 9.62 -13.93 36.02
C GLN A 590 9.55 -15.31 35.41
N TYR A 591 9.38 -15.40 34.09
CA TYR A 591 9.42 -16.69 33.43
C TYR A 591 10.01 -16.64 32.04
N VAL A 592 10.51 -17.80 31.62
CA VAL A 592 10.78 -18.12 30.23
C VAL A 592 9.74 -19.13 29.77
N ASN A 593 9.15 -18.91 28.60
CA ASN A 593 8.25 -19.86 27.99
C ASN A 593 8.65 -20.18 26.54
N LEU A 594 8.28 -21.38 26.14
CA LEU A 594 8.39 -21.92 24.80
C LEU A 594 7.00 -22.40 24.37
N GLU A 595 6.57 -22.00 23.18
CA GLU A 595 5.33 -22.46 22.57
C GLU A 595 5.60 -22.80 21.10
N GLU A 596 5.16 -23.96 20.65
CA GLU A 596 5.24 -24.39 19.26
C GLU A 596 3.84 -24.84 18.80
N ILE A 597 3.29 -24.15 17.80
CA ILE A 597 1.99 -24.45 17.21
C ILE A 597 2.23 -25.00 15.81
N ASN A 598 1.76 -26.21 15.54
CA ASN A 598 1.86 -26.86 14.23
C ASN A 598 0.46 -27.09 13.65
N ASN A 599 0.26 -26.68 12.39
CA ASN A 599 -0.93 -27.00 11.60
C ASN A 599 -0.53 -27.99 10.49
N THR A 600 -0.91 -29.26 10.66
CA THR A 600 -0.64 -30.33 9.68
C THR A 600 -1.91 -30.73 8.96
N ARG A 601 -1.87 -30.72 7.63
CA ARG A 601 -3.00 -31.10 6.78
C ARG A 601 -2.84 -32.53 6.28
N PHE A 602 -3.73 -33.40 6.72
CA PHE A 602 -3.88 -34.78 6.27
C PHE A 602 -5.10 -34.88 5.34
N GLY A 603 -4.92 -34.48 4.08
CA GLY A 603 -6.00 -34.46 3.09
C GLY A 603 -7.12 -33.48 3.47
N LYS A 604 -8.25 -34.02 3.96
CA LYS A 604 -9.42 -33.23 4.43
C LYS A 604 -9.40 -32.95 5.94
N PHE A 605 -8.44 -33.49 6.67
CA PHE A 605 -8.32 -33.32 8.12
C PHE A 605 -7.16 -32.39 8.46
N ASP A 606 -7.43 -31.35 9.24
CA ASP A 606 -6.40 -30.45 9.76
C ASP A 606 -6.13 -30.79 11.24
N LEU A 607 -4.92 -31.28 11.52
CA LEU A 607 -4.45 -31.51 12.87
C LEU A 607 -3.70 -30.27 13.36
N LYS A 608 -4.21 -29.64 14.42
CA LYS A 608 -3.50 -28.56 15.13
C LYS A 608 -2.92 -29.12 16.42
N THR A 609 -1.61 -29.10 16.55
CA THR A 609 -0.92 -29.49 17.79
C THR A 609 -0.23 -28.29 18.40
N ARG A 610 -0.21 -28.22 19.73
CA ARG A 610 0.50 -27.19 20.49
C ARG A 610 1.40 -27.89 21.50
N PHE A 611 2.69 -27.63 21.40
CA PHE A 611 3.66 -27.94 22.44
C PHE A 611 3.93 -26.66 23.22
N PHE A 612 4.00 -26.75 24.55
CA PHE A 612 4.27 -25.60 25.40
C PHE A 612 5.05 -26.02 26.65
N GLY A 613 5.86 -25.09 27.16
CA GLY A 613 6.57 -25.23 28.41
C GLY A 613 6.87 -23.86 29.01
N GLN A 614 6.76 -23.75 30.33
CA GLN A 614 7.09 -22.52 31.07
C GLN A 614 7.97 -22.90 32.25
N TRP A 615 9.01 -22.12 32.47
CA TRP A 615 9.84 -22.18 33.67
C TRP A 615 9.89 -20.79 34.29
N GLY A 616 9.35 -20.66 35.51
CA GLY A 616 9.26 -19.40 36.23
C GLY A 616 9.97 -19.44 37.58
N SER A 617 10.32 -18.25 38.06
CA SER A 617 10.89 -17.99 39.38
C SER A 617 10.19 -16.78 40.01
N GLY A 618 10.14 -16.73 41.34
CA GLY A 618 9.45 -15.68 42.06
C GLY A 618 8.84 -16.20 43.36
N THR A 619 8.48 -15.29 44.25
CA THR A 619 7.83 -15.63 45.53
C THR A 619 6.39 -15.15 45.62
N ASN A 620 6.04 -14.09 44.87
CA ASN A 620 4.68 -13.58 44.76
C ASN A 620 4.21 -13.72 43.30
N ILE A 621 3.57 -14.86 43.00
CA ILE A 621 3.19 -15.25 41.64
C ILE A 621 1.76 -14.78 41.34
N PRO A 622 1.52 -14.01 40.26
CA PRO A 622 0.16 -13.69 39.81
C PRO A 622 -0.52 -14.97 39.32
N PHE A 623 -1.65 -15.33 39.93
CA PHE A 623 -2.40 -16.54 39.55
C PHE A 623 -2.82 -16.48 38.07
N GLU A 624 -3.25 -15.31 37.61
CA GLU A 624 -3.67 -15.05 36.24
C GLU A 624 -2.55 -15.24 35.21
N SER A 625 -1.29 -15.11 35.64
CA SER A 625 -0.09 -15.28 34.81
C SER A 625 0.44 -16.71 34.84
N SER A 626 0.01 -17.53 35.79
CA SER A 626 0.50 -18.90 36.00
C SER A 626 -0.01 -19.87 34.94
N LEU A 627 0.88 -20.70 34.38
CA LEU A 627 0.50 -21.72 33.39
C LEU A 627 -0.35 -22.81 34.05
N MET A 628 -1.61 -22.94 33.63
CA MET A 628 -2.51 -23.99 34.10
C MET A 628 -2.28 -25.31 33.36
N ILE A 629 -2.75 -26.43 33.93
CA ILE A 629 -2.70 -27.78 33.30
C ILE A 629 -3.39 -27.79 31.93
N ALA A 630 -4.41 -26.95 31.74
CA ALA A 630 -5.10 -26.77 30.45
C ALA A 630 -4.21 -26.11 29.36
N GLY A 631 -2.99 -25.71 29.70
CA GLY A 631 -2.00 -25.15 28.78
C GLY A 631 -2.19 -23.68 28.45
N ALA A 632 -3.13 -22.99 29.10
CA ALA A 632 -3.30 -21.54 29.00
C ALA A 632 -3.36 -20.95 30.41
N ASN A 633 -2.85 -19.74 30.58
CA ASN A 633 -3.10 -18.93 31.78
C ASN A 633 -4.34 -18.04 31.55
N GLN A 634 -4.84 -17.40 32.61
CA GLN A 634 -6.05 -16.56 32.51
C GLN A 634 -5.85 -15.38 31.55
N GLU A 635 -4.68 -14.75 31.57
CA GLU A 635 -4.35 -13.68 30.61
C GLU A 635 -4.51 -14.14 29.16
N THR A 636 -4.06 -15.36 28.82
CA THR A 636 -4.21 -15.92 27.47
C THR A 636 -5.66 -16.22 27.13
N LEU A 637 -6.45 -16.69 28.10
CA LEU A 637 -7.88 -16.93 27.91
C LEU A 637 -8.64 -15.62 27.68
N LEU A 638 -8.23 -14.54 28.35
CA LEU A 638 -8.78 -13.19 28.23
C LEU A 638 -8.58 -12.56 26.85
N GLU A 639 -7.49 -12.89 26.17
CA GLU A 639 -7.26 -12.43 24.79
C GLU A 639 -8.20 -13.11 23.76
N ASN A 640 -8.87 -14.19 24.13
CA ASN A 640 -9.76 -14.91 23.23
C ASN A 640 -11.22 -14.61 23.55
N LYS A 641 -11.90 -13.97 22.60
CA LYS A 641 -13.32 -13.59 22.70
C LYS A 641 -14.29 -14.72 23.09
N TYR A 642 -13.95 -15.98 22.82
CA TYR A 642 -14.79 -17.14 23.14
C TYR A 642 -14.52 -17.76 24.51
N THR A 643 -13.34 -17.51 25.10
CA THR A 643 -12.92 -18.10 26.38
C THR A 643 -12.71 -17.07 27.48
N ARG A 644 -12.74 -15.77 27.16
CA ARG A 644 -12.50 -14.66 28.09
C ARG A 644 -13.59 -14.48 29.15
N ALA A 645 -14.79 -14.97 28.89
CA ALA A 645 -15.93 -14.89 29.79
C ALA A 645 -16.65 -16.23 29.87
N VAL A 646 -17.35 -16.49 30.98
CA VAL A 646 -18.24 -17.64 31.12
C VAL A 646 -19.23 -17.66 29.95
N GLY A 647 -19.21 -18.78 29.21
CA GLY A 647 -20.00 -18.96 27.99
C GLY A 647 -21.44 -19.39 28.26
N PHE A 648 -22.14 -19.82 27.21
CA PHE A 648 -23.52 -20.29 27.29
C PHE A 648 -23.67 -21.70 27.93
N PHE A 649 -22.55 -22.40 28.14
CA PHE A 649 -22.58 -23.73 28.73
C PHE A 649 -22.67 -23.64 30.26
N PRO A 650 -23.53 -24.44 30.91
CA PRO A 650 -23.56 -24.56 32.35
C PRO A 650 -22.17 -24.82 32.95
N GLU A 651 -21.85 -24.21 34.07
CA GLU A 651 -20.54 -24.31 34.75
C GLU A 651 -20.20 -25.76 35.18
N ASN A 652 -21.22 -26.59 35.41
CA ASN A 652 -21.04 -28.02 35.66
C ASN A 652 -20.63 -28.82 34.40
N TRP A 653 -20.60 -28.20 33.21
CA TRP A 653 -20.10 -28.81 31.97
C TRP A 653 -18.66 -28.38 31.65
N THR A 654 -18.17 -27.32 32.30
CA THR A 654 -16.80 -26.82 32.13
C THR A 654 -15.84 -27.35 33.21
N THR A 655 -16.38 -27.99 34.25
CA THR A 655 -15.61 -28.67 35.30
C THR A 655 -15.33 -30.12 34.92
N PHE A 656 -14.14 -30.62 35.29
CA PHE A 656 -13.84 -32.05 35.19
C PHE A 656 -14.63 -32.80 36.26
N SER A 657 -15.20 -33.96 35.90
CA SER A 657 -15.84 -34.87 36.86
C SER A 657 -14.85 -35.25 37.98
N GLU A 658 -15.19 -34.96 39.24
CA GLU A 658 -14.42 -35.40 40.41
C GLU A 658 -14.52 -36.91 40.68
N THR A 659 -15.31 -37.66 39.91
CA THR A 659 -15.32 -39.12 39.97
C THR A 659 -14.26 -39.69 39.02
N THR A 660 -13.15 -40.15 39.59
CA THR A 660 -12.32 -41.25 39.06
C THR A 660 -13.09 -42.55 38.99
#